data_AF-A0A8T5VVR8-F1
#
_entry.id   AF-A0A8T5VVR8-F1
#
_cell.length_a   1.000
_cell.length_b   1.000
_cell.length_c   1.000
_cell.angle_alpha   90.00
_cell.angle_beta   90.00
_cell.angle_gamma   90.00
#
_symmetry.space_group_name_H-M   'P 1'
#
loop_
_entity.id
_entity.type
_entity.pdbx_description
1 polymer ?
#
loop_
_entity_poly.entity_id
_entity_poly.type
_entity_poly.pdbx_seq_one_letter_code
_entity_poly.pdbx_strand_id
1 'polypeptide(L)'
;MESRHVVTAATFAAYLKCPTKALLLARGEKPFDEFFADIERKISTAHSKTIRTFSPVKFCSLTRGRTKTTNAFVDSETSYYTTCSSGVIEGIDRPKKPEPGYRYVPILHSPWDKVRRSDSLIVSFCALAIEQATGTEVPPLGKIIFGDPERARTIKITDLLPKTRQIIAAIEQAININEPPPILLNKHCPVCDFQSRCRGIAIDRDDLSLLGTMSEKERTKCAETGITTITQLSYRYRPRRRKRVKSTHSRTNSSLKHDHRLKALAIKKSQIHVVGSPALSIEGTPVFIDVEGAPDRDFYYLIGLRYQMDSKAVERSLWADGPEDEFGIWDEFLHTLKKIDNPRLIHYGAYESRFLKLMQERWKPRDEDSEFVEQIVDRSTNLISSIYGKIYFPTYTNGLKEIARWLGFDWTWPQATGGGALLLRRLWELSRESRLQRQLVGYNIEDCRAVEIVADAIGLICGNDDQHDASKLKAVNVSVLEVGFQRTFGKFSSVLPEFEKINAAAYWDYQRSKVYVRTDKLIPQSIRKASKPINTVAVEKAILVDDRPALCPKCGSSKVWIAVGASNVIYDLKFTRRGIKRWAVRYHYNNFKCGACKAQMTPYAAGSKYGDNLRAYIAYLLIEMRLSHEKISDHLATVFDIPILGTMVNTVKQQIAQKYEPAYRAILAQIASGPVVHADETKGVVYGGGHYVWIFASFSSVAYVYSPTRDASTLNGALAGFDGVLVSDFYSGYESVPCRQQKCLIHLMRDINEDLLKQGMSRVLLNF
;
A
#
# COMPACT_ATOMS: atom_id res chain seq x y z
N MET A 1 -38.78 -31.41 13.94
CA MET A 1 -39.23 -30.20 13.20
C MET A 1 -38.24 -29.10 13.55
N GLU A 2 -37.18 -28.95 12.75
CA GLU A 2 -36.27 -27.81 12.88
C GLU A 2 -37.08 -26.52 12.69
N SER A 3 -36.90 -25.56 13.59
CA SER A 3 -37.49 -24.24 13.50
C SER A 3 -36.97 -23.54 12.24
N ARG A 4 -37.70 -23.67 11.13
CA ARG A 4 -37.40 -22.93 9.89
C ARG A 4 -37.48 -21.44 10.20
N HIS A 5 -36.35 -20.73 10.10
CA HIS A 5 -36.29 -19.29 10.36
C HIS A 5 -37.11 -18.53 9.33
N VAL A 6 -37.92 -17.57 9.78
CA VAL A 6 -38.77 -16.73 8.93
C VAL A 6 -37.97 -15.51 8.47
N VAL A 7 -37.87 -15.30 7.16
CA VAL A 7 -37.26 -14.07 6.61
C VAL A 7 -38.35 -12.99 6.54
N THR A 8 -38.28 -12.01 7.43
CA THR A 8 -39.24 -10.89 7.47
C THR A 8 -38.91 -9.80 6.46
N ALA A 9 -39.91 -9.02 6.05
CA ALA A 9 -39.72 -7.84 5.19
C ALA A 9 -38.74 -6.83 5.80
N ALA A 10 -38.75 -6.67 7.13
CA ALA A 10 -37.80 -5.83 7.85
C ALA A 10 -36.35 -6.36 7.71
N THR A 11 -36.15 -7.68 7.82
CA THR A 11 -34.84 -8.33 7.64
C THR A 11 -34.35 -8.19 6.20
N PHE A 12 -35.24 -8.41 5.23
CA PHE A 12 -34.91 -8.26 3.81
C PHE A 12 -34.56 -6.81 3.46
N ALA A 13 -35.38 -5.84 3.90
CA ALA A 13 -35.11 -4.42 3.69
C ALA A 13 -33.81 -3.96 4.38
N ALA A 14 -33.51 -4.49 5.57
CA ALA A 14 -32.24 -4.28 6.24
C ALA A 14 -31.07 -4.84 5.42
N TYR A 15 -31.21 -6.03 4.82
CA TYR A 15 -30.13 -6.68 4.06
C TYR A 15 -29.74 -5.87 2.82
N LEU A 16 -30.73 -5.25 2.15
CA LEU A 16 -30.51 -4.37 1.01
C LEU A 16 -29.66 -3.13 1.36
N LYS A 17 -29.71 -2.68 2.61
CA LYS A 17 -28.90 -1.55 3.11
C LYS A 17 -27.58 -2.02 3.74
N CYS A 18 -27.64 -3.06 4.56
CA CYS A 18 -26.53 -3.58 5.36
C CYS A 18 -26.78 -5.06 5.74
N PRO A 19 -26.02 -6.02 5.18
CA PRO A 19 -26.13 -7.44 5.52
C PRO A 19 -25.96 -7.75 7.01
N THR A 20 -25.02 -7.05 7.67
CA THR A 20 -24.80 -7.18 9.12
C THR A 20 -26.05 -6.78 9.92
N LYS A 21 -26.72 -5.67 9.57
CA LYS A 21 -27.97 -5.24 10.25
C LYS A 21 -29.06 -6.31 10.11
N ALA A 22 -29.21 -6.89 8.93
CA ALA A 22 -30.19 -7.95 8.69
C ALA A 22 -29.93 -9.18 9.56
N LEU A 23 -28.68 -9.63 9.63
CA LEU A 23 -28.31 -10.80 10.42
C LEU A 23 -28.52 -10.56 11.93
N LEU A 24 -28.21 -9.37 12.42
CA LEU A 24 -28.47 -8.98 13.82
C LEU A 24 -29.97 -9.00 14.14
N LEU A 25 -30.80 -8.43 13.25
CA LEU A 25 -32.26 -8.45 13.40
C LEU A 25 -32.81 -9.89 13.35
N ALA A 26 -32.32 -10.72 12.43
CA ALA A 26 -32.76 -12.11 12.29
C ALA A 26 -32.43 -12.97 13.52
N ARG A 27 -31.33 -12.65 14.23
CA ARG A 27 -30.92 -13.29 15.49
C ARG A 27 -31.63 -12.71 16.73
N GLY A 28 -32.46 -11.68 16.57
CA GLY A 28 -33.15 -11.02 17.67
C GLY A 28 -32.24 -10.13 18.54
N GLU A 29 -31.05 -9.76 18.07
CA GLU A 29 -30.21 -8.79 18.76
C GLU A 29 -30.86 -7.40 18.71
N LYS A 30 -30.94 -6.72 19.85
CA LYS A 30 -31.48 -5.36 19.92
C LYS A 30 -30.36 -4.32 19.87
N PRO A 31 -30.56 -3.18 19.18
CA PRO A 31 -29.61 -2.07 19.22
C PRO A 31 -29.62 -1.39 20.59
N PHE A 32 -28.63 -0.54 20.85
CA PHE A 32 -28.54 0.23 22.09
C PHE A 32 -29.63 1.30 22.19
N ASP A 33 -29.93 1.97 21.08
CA ASP A 33 -31.08 2.85 20.90
C ASP A 33 -31.89 2.44 19.67
N GLU A 34 -33.15 2.86 19.56
CA GLU A 34 -34.01 2.58 18.39
C GLU A 34 -34.42 3.88 17.67
N PHE A 35 -33.58 4.91 17.74
CA PHE A 35 -33.93 6.26 17.32
C PHE A 35 -34.27 6.35 15.82
N PHE A 36 -33.43 5.80 14.94
CA PHE A 36 -33.67 5.88 13.49
C PHE A 36 -34.82 4.97 13.07
N ALA A 37 -34.91 3.78 13.67
CA ALA A 37 -36.02 2.86 13.45
C ALA A 37 -37.37 3.49 13.88
N ASP A 38 -37.42 4.20 15.01
CA ASP A 38 -38.61 4.91 15.48
C ASP A 38 -39.01 6.05 14.54
N ILE A 39 -38.06 6.85 14.06
CA ILE A 39 -38.33 7.91 13.08
C ILE A 39 -38.82 7.32 11.76
N GLU A 40 -38.18 6.28 11.21
CA GLU A 40 -38.64 5.61 9.98
C GLU A 40 -40.07 5.09 10.14
N ARG A 41 -40.41 4.52 11.30
CA ARG A 41 -41.77 4.07 11.64
C ARG A 41 -42.77 5.23 11.74
N LYS A 42 -42.39 6.35 12.38
CA LYS A 42 -43.23 7.55 12.47
C LYS A 42 -43.49 8.17 11.11
N ILE A 43 -42.48 8.25 10.24
CA ILE A 43 -42.61 8.70 8.84
C ILE A 43 -43.58 7.79 8.10
N SER A 44 -43.40 6.47 8.18
CA SER A 44 -44.28 5.50 7.52
C SER A 44 -45.72 5.63 8.01
N THR A 45 -45.92 5.79 9.32
CA THR A 45 -47.24 5.99 9.93
C THR A 45 -47.88 7.30 9.49
N ALA A 46 -47.14 8.41 9.51
CA ALA A 46 -47.65 9.70 9.09
C ALA A 46 -48.00 9.71 7.59
N HIS A 47 -47.14 9.14 6.74
CA HIS A 47 -47.37 9.03 5.30
C HIS A 47 -48.58 8.14 4.97
N SER A 48 -48.77 7.03 5.70
CA SER A 48 -49.92 6.15 5.54
C SER A 48 -51.27 6.83 5.81
N LYS A 49 -51.31 7.84 6.70
CA LYS A 49 -52.53 8.61 6.99
C LYS A 49 -52.91 9.57 5.85
N THR A 50 -51.93 9.99 5.05
CA THR A 50 -52.14 10.88 3.90
C THR A 50 -52.76 10.12 2.72
N ILE A 51 -52.52 8.81 2.63
CA ILE A 51 -53.01 7.94 1.56
C ILE A 51 -54.48 7.55 1.85
N ARG A 52 -55.43 8.24 1.22
CA ARG A 52 -56.89 8.00 1.38
C ARG A 52 -57.49 7.01 0.36
N THR A 53 -56.70 6.50 -0.57
CA THR A 53 -57.18 5.93 -1.85
C THR A 53 -57.30 4.41 -1.92
N PHE A 54 -56.84 3.66 -0.92
CA PHE A 54 -56.81 2.19 -0.98
C PHE A 54 -57.40 1.54 0.28
N SER A 55 -58.10 0.42 0.10
CA SER A 55 -58.48 -0.49 1.19
C SER A 55 -57.40 -1.56 1.34
N PRO A 56 -56.40 -1.37 2.21
CA PRO A 56 -55.32 -2.33 2.38
C PRO A 56 -55.84 -3.64 2.98
N VAL A 57 -55.45 -4.77 2.38
CA VAL A 57 -55.61 -6.10 2.98
C VAL A 57 -54.39 -6.37 3.86
N LYS A 58 -54.61 -6.81 5.11
CA LYS A 58 -53.50 -7.21 6.01
C LYS A 58 -52.93 -8.56 5.58
N PHE A 59 -51.62 -8.74 5.67
CA PHE A 59 -50.97 -10.01 5.33
C PHE A 59 -51.58 -11.21 6.10
N CYS A 60 -51.83 -11.04 7.40
CA CYS A 60 -52.42 -12.06 8.27
C CYS A 60 -53.82 -12.53 7.84
N SER A 61 -54.56 -11.74 7.04
CA SER A 61 -55.86 -12.18 6.51
C SER A 61 -55.76 -12.91 5.17
N LEU A 62 -54.57 -12.94 4.54
CA LEU A 62 -54.31 -13.67 3.29
C LEU A 62 -53.95 -15.14 3.53
N THR A 63 -53.42 -15.49 4.71
CA THR A 63 -52.98 -16.84 5.03
C THR A 63 -54.18 -17.79 5.16
N ARG A 64 -54.53 -18.47 4.07
CA ARG A 64 -55.42 -19.65 4.12
C ARG A 64 -54.56 -20.86 4.53
N GLY A 65 -55.11 -21.77 5.33
CA GLY A 65 -54.37 -22.85 6.01
C GLY A 65 -53.22 -23.47 5.21
N ARG A 66 -52.08 -23.66 5.87
CA ARG A 66 -50.77 -24.12 5.34
C ARG A 66 -50.89 -25.16 4.21
N THR A 67 -50.71 -24.75 2.96
CA THR A 67 -50.60 -25.68 1.83
C THR A 67 -49.50 -25.28 0.85
N LYS A 68 -48.25 -25.55 1.22
CA LYS A 68 -47.18 -26.17 0.37
C LYS A 68 -45.83 -26.11 1.09
N THR A 69 -45.08 -27.20 0.97
CA THR A 69 -43.70 -27.36 1.44
C THR A 69 -42.73 -26.57 0.55
N THR A 70 -42.58 -25.27 0.81
CA THR A 70 -41.44 -24.48 0.34
C THR A 70 -40.46 -24.25 1.50
N ASN A 71 -39.17 -24.21 1.21
CA ASN A 71 -38.10 -24.27 2.22
C ASN A 71 -37.84 -22.93 2.94
N ALA A 72 -38.42 -21.82 2.49
CA ALA A 72 -38.19 -20.46 2.99
C ALA A 72 -39.51 -19.74 3.27
N PHE A 73 -39.84 -19.42 4.53
CA PHE A 73 -41.09 -18.72 4.88
C PHE A 73 -40.85 -17.20 4.90
N VAL A 74 -41.67 -16.46 4.15
CA VAL A 74 -41.57 -15.00 4.02
C VAL A 74 -42.74 -14.33 4.72
N ASP A 75 -42.45 -13.41 5.64
CA ASP A 75 -43.44 -12.60 6.34
C ASP A 75 -43.33 -11.12 5.94
N SER A 76 -44.45 -10.53 5.53
CA SER A 76 -44.55 -9.13 5.11
C SER A 76 -45.72 -8.41 5.77
N GLU A 77 -45.94 -8.64 7.08
CA GLU A 77 -46.89 -7.88 7.92
C GLU A 77 -46.81 -6.35 7.77
N THR A 78 -45.66 -5.81 7.36
CA THR A 78 -45.44 -4.37 7.12
C THR A 78 -45.81 -3.87 5.72
N SER A 79 -46.40 -4.71 4.86
CA SER A 79 -46.77 -4.35 3.48
C SER A 79 -48.28 -4.40 3.27
N TYR A 80 -48.80 -3.37 2.61
CA TYR A 80 -50.20 -3.27 2.25
C TYR A 80 -50.46 -3.87 0.87
N TYR A 81 -51.52 -4.67 0.73
CA TYR A 81 -51.93 -5.25 -0.55
C TYR A 81 -53.29 -4.71 -0.98
N THR A 82 -53.51 -4.61 -2.29
CA THR A 82 -54.82 -4.26 -2.85
C THR A 82 -55.38 -5.42 -3.66
N THR A 83 -56.70 -5.59 -3.59
CA THR A 83 -57.46 -6.54 -4.41
C THR A 83 -57.47 -6.12 -5.87
N CYS A 84 -57.26 -7.07 -6.78
CA CYS A 84 -57.57 -6.89 -8.20
C CYS A 84 -59.08 -6.83 -8.40
N SER A 85 -59.72 -5.71 -8.10
CA SER A 85 -61.08 -5.44 -8.58
C SER A 85 -60.97 -4.59 -9.85
N SER A 86 -61.48 -5.14 -10.95
CA SER A 86 -61.75 -4.39 -12.17
C SER A 86 -62.71 -3.24 -11.84
N GLY A 87 -62.25 -1.99 -11.87
CA GLY A 87 -63.17 -0.87 -12.06
C GLY A 87 -63.01 0.40 -11.22
N VAL A 88 -62.09 0.52 -10.25
CA VAL A 88 -61.98 1.79 -9.50
C VAL A 88 -60.53 2.19 -9.28
N ILE A 89 -59.91 2.77 -10.33
CA ILE A 89 -58.75 3.67 -10.20
C ILE A 89 -58.95 4.74 -11.27
N GLU A 90 -59.65 5.82 -10.94
CA GLU A 90 -59.70 7.03 -11.78
C GLU A 90 -58.48 7.90 -11.49
N GLY A 91 -57.76 8.27 -12.54
CA GLY A 91 -56.61 9.16 -12.51
C GLY A 91 -55.27 8.43 -12.35
N ILE A 92 -54.35 8.68 -13.29
CA ILE A 92 -52.98 8.14 -13.42
C ILE A 92 -52.92 6.79 -14.18
N ASP A 93 -52.64 6.94 -15.49
CA ASP A 93 -52.33 5.97 -16.54
C ASP A 93 -52.74 4.49 -16.37
N ARG A 94 -53.61 4.07 -17.30
CA ARG A 94 -54.20 2.73 -17.41
C ARG A 94 -53.14 1.62 -17.50
N PRO A 95 -53.28 0.52 -16.73
CA PRO A 95 -52.60 -0.73 -17.08
C PRO A 95 -53.24 -1.34 -18.33
N LYS A 96 -52.42 -1.87 -19.26
CA LYS A 96 -52.89 -2.94 -20.16
C LYS A 96 -53.44 -4.06 -19.27
N LYS A 97 -54.64 -4.57 -19.59
CA LYS A 97 -55.37 -5.60 -18.82
C LYS A 97 -54.42 -6.66 -18.23
N PRO A 98 -54.42 -6.91 -16.91
CA PRO A 98 -53.82 -8.13 -16.38
C PRO A 98 -54.62 -9.34 -16.85
N GLU A 99 -53.92 -10.44 -17.16
CA GLU A 99 -54.53 -11.72 -17.54
C GLU A 99 -55.43 -12.27 -16.41
N PRO A 100 -56.50 -13.00 -16.75
CA PRO A 100 -57.44 -13.54 -15.77
C PRO A 100 -56.76 -14.62 -14.91
N GLY A 101 -56.42 -14.29 -13.65
CA GLY A 101 -55.82 -15.26 -12.72
C GLY A 101 -55.27 -14.68 -11.41
N TYR A 102 -54.95 -13.38 -11.34
CA TYR A 102 -54.25 -12.79 -10.19
C TYR A 102 -55.18 -11.93 -9.31
N ARG A 103 -55.39 -12.33 -8.04
CA ARG A 103 -56.32 -11.67 -7.10
C ARG A 103 -55.71 -10.50 -6.31
N TYR A 104 -54.38 -10.42 -6.19
CA TYR A 104 -53.69 -9.42 -5.39
C TYR A 104 -52.47 -8.86 -6.12
N VAL A 105 -52.21 -7.56 -5.95
CA VAL A 105 -51.01 -6.88 -6.48
C VAL A 105 -50.22 -6.27 -5.32
N PRO A 106 -48.89 -6.52 -5.22
CA PRO A 106 -48.07 -5.88 -4.21
C PRO A 106 -47.89 -4.39 -4.53
N ILE A 107 -48.19 -3.54 -3.54
CA ILE A 107 -48.01 -2.09 -3.62
C ILE A 107 -47.08 -1.65 -2.49
N LEU A 108 -46.00 -0.96 -2.84
CA LEU A 108 -45.11 -0.34 -1.86
C LEU A 108 -45.34 1.17 -1.85
N HIS A 109 -45.72 1.70 -0.69
CA HIS A 109 -45.79 3.15 -0.46
C HIS A 109 -44.45 3.64 0.07
N SER A 110 -43.72 4.35 -0.78
CA SER A 110 -42.44 4.96 -0.44
C SER A 110 -42.69 6.40 0.01
N PRO A 111 -42.29 6.76 1.25
CA PRO A 111 -42.44 8.14 1.73
C PRO A 111 -41.43 9.09 1.07
N TRP A 112 -40.66 8.67 0.07
CA TRP A 112 -39.60 9.44 -0.59
C TRP A 112 -39.99 9.83 -2.02
N ASP A 113 -39.49 10.94 -2.53
CA ASP A 113 -39.83 11.44 -3.89
C ASP A 113 -39.10 10.74 -5.03
N LYS A 114 -38.10 9.91 -4.72
CA LYS A 114 -37.37 9.10 -5.69
C LYS A 114 -37.47 7.61 -5.34
N VAL A 115 -37.86 6.80 -6.34
CA VAL A 115 -37.87 5.34 -6.23
C VAL A 115 -36.44 4.81 -6.18
N ARG A 116 -36.09 4.13 -5.08
CA ARG A 116 -34.79 3.48 -4.92
C ARG A 116 -34.81 2.11 -5.58
N ARG A 117 -33.63 1.63 -6.02
CA ARG A 117 -33.51 0.27 -6.59
C ARG A 117 -33.89 -0.82 -5.58
N SER A 118 -33.70 -0.56 -4.29
CA SER A 118 -34.14 -1.42 -3.19
C SER A 118 -35.65 -1.61 -3.17
N ASP A 119 -36.42 -0.56 -3.49
CA ASP A 119 -37.87 -0.54 -3.40
C ASP A 119 -38.50 -1.54 -4.38
N SER A 120 -37.92 -1.67 -5.58
CA SER A 120 -38.33 -2.67 -6.56
C SER A 120 -38.11 -4.11 -6.08
N LEU A 121 -37.01 -4.37 -5.36
CA LEU A 121 -36.75 -5.69 -4.78
C LEU A 121 -37.68 -5.99 -3.60
N ILE A 122 -38.06 -4.99 -2.82
CA ILE A 122 -39.06 -5.13 -1.75
C ILE A 122 -40.43 -5.50 -2.35
N VAL A 123 -40.85 -4.85 -3.45
CA VAL A 123 -42.10 -5.23 -4.15
C VAL A 123 -42.05 -6.67 -4.65
N SER A 124 -40.92 -7.10 -5.21
CA SER A 124 -40.72 -8.49 -5.65
C SER A 124 -40.75 -9.48 -4.47
N PHE A 125 -40.20 -9.11 -3.31
CA PHE A 125 -40.28 -9.89 -2.08
C PHE A 125 -41.72 -10.03 -1.59
N CYS A 126 -42.50 -8.95 -1.58
CA CYS A 126 -43.91 -9.00 -1.22
C CYS A 126 -44.75 -9.86 -2.18
N ALA A 127 -44.38 -9.92 -3.46
CA ALA A 127 -45.02 -10.80 -4.44
C ALA A 127 -44.83 -12.29 -4.10
N LEU A 128 -43.62 -12.67 -3.67
CA LEU A 128 -43.32 -14.03 -3.18
C LEU A 128 -44.09 -14.34 -1.90
N ALA A 129 -44.23 -13.36 -1.00
CA ALA A 129 -45.04 -13.52 0.21
C ALA A 129 -46.52 -13.78 -0.11
N ILE A 130 -47.08 -13.08 -1.12
CA ILE A 130 -48.45 -13.32 -1.61
C ILE A 130 -48.56 -14.75 -2.15
N GLU A 131 -47.66 -15.18 -3.04
CA GLU A 131 -47.63 -16.54 -3.59
C GLU A 131 -47.69 -17.60 -2.47
N GLN A 132 -46.89 -17.41 -1.42
CA GLN A 132 -46.84 -18.33 -0.27
C GLN A 132 -48.13 -18.32 0.56
N ALA A 133 -48.74 -17.15 0.76
CA ALA A 133 -49.94 -17.01 1.58
C ALA A 133 -51.23 -17.48 0.88
N THR A 134 -51.33 -17.28 -0.43
CA THR A 134 -52.55 -17.56 -1.21
C THR A 134 -52.46 -18.85 -2.03
N GLY A 135 -51.26 -19.38 -2.27
CA GLY A 135 -51.02 -20.55 -3.13
C GLY A 135 -51.22 -20.27 -4.64
N THR A 136 -51.34 -19.00 -5.03
CA THR A 136 -51.51 -18.55 -6.43
C THR A 136 -50.15 -18.23 -7.06
N GLU A 137 -50.06 -18.24 -8.39
CA GLU A 137 -48.84 -17.81 -9.10
C GLU A 137 -48.40 -16.38 -8.74
N VAL A 138 -47.10 -16.12 -8.81
CA VAL A 138 -46.51 -14.80 -8.53
C VAL A 138 -47.07 -13.78 -9.54
N PRO A 139 -47.65 -12.66 -9.07
CA PRO A 139 -48.14 -11.63 -9.99
C PRO A 139 -46.99 -11.10 -10.85
N PRO A 140 -47.17 -10.94 -12.18
CA PRO A 140 -46.09 -10.51 -13.08
C PRO A 140 -45.71 -9.04 -12.88
N LEU A 141 -46.61 -8.23 -12.31
CA LEU A 141 -46.46 -6.79 -12.13
C LEU A 141 -46.73 -6.37 -10.68
N GLY A 142 -45.98 -5.39 -10.20
CA GLY A 142 -46.20 -4.70 -8.92
C GLY A 142 -46.17 -3.19 -9.09
N LYS A 143 -46.59 -2.43 -8.06
CA LYS A 143 -46.59 -0.96 -8.09
C LYS A 143 -45.81 -0.36 -6.93
N ILE A 144 -45.14 0.76 -7.19
CA ILE A 144 -44.54 1.62 -6.16
C ILE A 144 -45.24 2.97 -6.25
N ILE A 145 -45.83 3.43 -5.16
CA ILE A 145 -46.40 4.76 -5.01
C ILE A 145 -45.40 5.60 -4.22
N PHE A 146 -45.01 6.76 -4.74
CA PHE A 146 -43.91 7.55 -4.17
C PHE A 146 -44.10 9.06 -4.41
N GLY A 147 -43.51 9.85 -3.52
CA GLY A 147 -43.47 11.32 -3.60
C GLY A 147 -44.79 12.05 -3.35
N ASP A 148 -44.74 13.38 -3.44
CA ASP A 148 -45.88 14.29 -3.31
C ASP A 148 -45.93 15.29 -4.50
N PRO A 149 -46.99 15.33 -5.36
CA PRO A 149 -48.16 14.45 -5.34
C PRO A 149 -47.83 13.00 -5.74
N GLU A 150 -48.64 12.05 -5.28
CA GLU A 150 -48.43 10.60 -5.44
C GLU A 150 -48.17 10.19 -6.90
N ARG A 151 -46.94 9.73 -7.18
CA ARG A 151 -46.55 9.16 -8.47
C ARG A 151 -46.55 7.64 -8.37
N ALA A 152 -47.05 6.96 -9.41
CA ALA A 152 -47.03 5.50 -9.48
C ALA A 152 -46.00 5.00 -10.49
N ARG A 153 -45.22 3.99 -10.12
CA ARG A 153 -44.31 3.27 -11.03
C ARG A 153 -44.65 1.79 -11.04
N THR A 154 -44.93 1.25 -12.22
CA THR A 154 -45.13 -0.18 -12.43
C THR A 154 -43.79 -0.90 -12.57
N ILE A 155 -43.64 -2.02 -11.87
CA ILE A 155 -42.42 -2.85 -11.85
C ILE A 155 -42.74 -4.23 -12.40
N LYS A 156 -41.89 -4.74 -13.29
CA LYS A 156 -41.95 -6.13 -13.75
C LYS A 156 -41.28 -7.02 -12.71
N ILE A 157 -42.08 -7.86 -12.05
CA ILE A 157 -41.61 -8.72 -10.95
C ILE A 157 -40.77 -9.88 -11.51
N THR A 158 -41.15 -10.41 -12.68
CA THR A 158 -40.47 -11.52 -13.37
C THR A 158 -38.96 -11.33 -13.48
N ASP A 159 -38.53 -10.10 -13.79
CA ASP A 159 -37.12 -9.76 -14.03
C ASP A 159 -36.32 -9.69 -12.72
N LEU A 160 -37.00 -9.47 -11.59
CA LEU A 160 -36.39 -9.30 -10.27
C LEU A 160 -36.38 -10.58 -9.44
N LEU A 161 -37.27 -11.53 -9.74
CA LEU A 161 -37.42 -12.79 -9.00
C LEU A 161 -36.12 -13.58 -8.79
N PRO A 162 -35.25 -13.81 -9.80
CA PRO A 162 -34.02 -14.56 -9.60
C PRO A 162 -33.13 -13.91 -8.53
N LYS A 163 -33.02 -12.58 -8.56
CA LYS A 163 -32.22 -11.81 -7.61
C LYS A 163 -32.86 -11.79 -6.22
N THR A 164 -34.17 -11.64 -6.12
CA THR A 164 -34.90 -11.69 -4.84
C THR A 164 -34.71 -13.05 -4.16
N ARG A 165 -34.86 -14.15 -4.90
CA ARG A 165 -34.60 -15.52 -4.38
C ARG A 165 -33.16 -15.72 -3.95
N GLN A 166 -32.19 -15.21 -4.72
CA GLN A 166 -30.77 -15.25 -4.36
C GLN A 166 -30.49 -14.54 -3.03
N ILE A 167 -31.11 -13.37 -2.80
CA ILE A 167 -30.95 -12.61 -1.56
C ILE A 167 -31.58 -13.35 -0.37
N ILE A 168 -32.78 -13.91 -0.55
CA ILE A 168 -33.43 -14.72 0.50
C ILE A 168 -32.54 -15.90 0.88
N ALA A 169 -32.04 -16.66 -0.10
CA ALA A 169 -31.15 -17.80 0.15
C ALA A 169 -29.85 -17.37 0.88
N ALA A 170 -29.29 -16.21 0.55
CA ALA A 170 -28.12 -15.68 1.23
C ALA A 170 -28.41 -15.30 2.70
N ILE A 171 -29.58 -14.73 2.99
CA ILE A 171 -30.03 -14.43 4.35
C ILE A 171 -30.21 -15.73 5.14
N GLU A 172 -30.88 -16.73 4.57
CA GLU A 172 -31.09 -18.03 5.22
C GLU A 172 -29.78 -18.74 5.54
N GLN A 173 -28.85 -18.77 4.57
CA GLN A 173 -27.53 -19.34 4.78
C GLN A 173 -26.79 -18.62 5.91
N ALA A 174 -26.82 -17.28 5.95
CA ALA A 174 -26.16 -16.50 6.98
C ALA A 174 -26.78 -16.69 8.37
N ILE A 175 -28.09 -16.92 8.46
CA ILE A 175 -28.78 -17.23 9.73
C ILE A 175 -28.38 -18.62 10.23
N ASN A 176 -28.31 -19.61 9.33
CA ASN A 176 -27.99 -21.00 9.68
C ASN A 176 -26.53 -21.20 10.08
N ILE A 177 -25.61 -20.37 9.56
CA ILE A 177 -24.21 -20.39 9.97
C ILE A 177 -24.09 -19.71 11.34
N ASN A 178 -23.69 -20.46 12.37
CA ASN A 178 -23.57 -19.98 13.76
C ASN A 178 -22.32 -19.10 14.00
N GLU A 179 -21.76 -18.50 12.96
CA GLU A 179 -20.59 -17.62 13.03
C GLU A 179 -20.99 -16.18 13.36
N PRO A 180 -20.14 -15.39 14.04
CA PRO A 180 -20.40 -13.98 14.27
C PRO A 180 -20.52 -13.23 12.94
N PRO A 181 -21.45 -12.25 12.81
CA PRO A 181 -21.63 -11.51 11.57
C PRO A 181 -20.34 -10.79 11.18
N PRO A 182 -19.99 -10.75 9.88
CA PRO A 182 -18.84 -9.98 9.43
C PRO A 182 -19.02 -8.50 9.75
N ILE A 183 -17.93 -7.84 10.16
CA ILE A 183 -17.94 -6.44 10.56
C ILE A 183 -17.43 -5.63 9.38
N LEU A 184 -18.37 -5.01 8.67
CA LEU A 184 -18.06 -4.14 7.54
C LEU A 184 -18.84 -2.83 7.70
N LEU A 185 -18.13 -1.79 8.16
CA LEU A 185 -18.69 -0.45 8.17
C LEU A 185 -18.94 0.01 6.73
N ASN A 186 -20.15 0.53 6.49
CA ASN A 186 -20.62 0.92 5.16
C ASN A 186 -21.40 2.25 5.22
N LYS A 187 -21.92 2.69 4.07
CA LYS A 187 -22.61 3.98 3.94
C LYS A 187 -23.94 4.06 4.70
N HIS A 188 -24.52 2.94 5.12
CA HIS A 188 -25.75 2.90 5.93
C HIS A 188 -25.47 3.17 7.42
N CYS A 189 -24.22 3.00 7.88
CA CYS A 189 -23.86 3.14 9.30
C CYS A 189 -24.34 4.44 9.96
N PRO A 190 -24.24 5.65 9.35
CA PRO A 190 -24.65 6.90 9.99
C PRO A 190 -26.15 7.04 10.33
N VAL A 191 -26.99 6.16 9.79
CA VAL A 191 -28.44 6.09 10.04
C VAL A 191 -28.85 4.70 10.52
N CYS A 192 -27.93 4.04 11.23
CA CYS A 192 -28.11 2.67 11.71
C CYS A 192 -28.06 2.64 13.24
N ASP A 193 -29.12 2.10 13.84
CA ASP A 193 -29.25 1.91 15.30
C ASP A 193 -28.15 0.99 15.89
N PHE A 194 -27.57 0.10 15.07
CA PHE A 194 -26.45 -0.78 15.47
C PHE A 194 -25.07 -0.15 15.28
N GLN A 195 -24.98 1.13 14.89
CA GLN A 195 -23.70 1.78 14.58
C GLN A 195 -22.72 1.73 15.76
N SER A 196 -23.19 2.02 16.98
CA SER A 196 -22.34 2.04 18.18
C SER A 196 -21.69 0.68 18.44
N ARG A 197 -22.48 -0.40 18.41
CA ARG A 197 -22.01 -1.80 18.52
C ARG A 197 -20.98 -2.13 17.44
N CYS A 198 -21.32 -1.94 16.17
CA CYS A 198 -20.43 -2.32 15.06
C CYS A 198 -19.14 -1.50 15.06
N ARG A 199 -19.21 -0.20 15.39
CA ARG A 199 -18.06 0.68 15.48
C ARG A 199 -17.17 0.33 16.67
N GLY A 200 -17.74 0.01 17.83
CA GLY A 200 -16.99 -0.46 19.00
C GLY A 200 -16.16 -1.70 18.68
N ILE A 201 -16.77 -2.73 18.11
CA ILE A 201 -16.03 -3.95 17.76
C ILE A 201 -14.99 -3.68 16.66
N ALA A 202 -15.26 -2.80 15.70
CA ALA A 202 -14.28 -2.41 14.69
C ALA A 202 -13.06 -1.70 15.32
N ILE A 203 -13.27 -0.86 16.33
CA ILE A 203 -12.21 -0.20 17.11
C ILE A 203 -11.41 -1.23 17.89
N ASP A 204 -12.08 -2.16 18.60
CA ASP A 204 -11.42 -3.21 19.39
C ASP A 204 -10.55 -4.13 18.53
N ARG A 205 -10.99 -4.40 17.30
CA ARG A 205 -10.25 -5.21 16.32
C ARG A 205 -9.20 -4.41 15.53
N ASP A 206 -9.12 -3.11 15.73
CA ASP A 206 -8.27 -2.19 14.97
C ASP A 206 -8.49 -2.31 13.44
N ASP A 207 -9.75 -2.49 13.02
CA ASP A 207 -10.13 -2.91 11.68
C ASP A 207 -9.97 -1.80 10.62
N LEU A 208 -9.48 -2.16 9.43
CA LEU A 208 -9.26 -1.22 8.32
C LEU A 208 -10.54 -0.53 7.81
N SER A 209 -11.74 -1.10 8.05
CA SER A 209 -13.02 -0.49 7.67
C SER A 209 -13.35 0.82 8.38
N LEU A 210 -12.66 1.13 9.50
CA LEU A 210 -12.77 2.42 10.15
C LEU A 210 -12.26 3.55 9.24
N LEU A 211 -11.25 3.30 8.40
CA LEU A 211 -10.72 4.28 7.45
C LEU A 211 -11.74 4.52 6.32
N GLY A 212 -12.71 5.42 6.54
CA GLY A 212 -13.85 5.60 5.64
C GLY A 212 -13.50 6.06 4.21
N THR A 213 -12.30 6.57 3.97
CA THR A 213 -11.79 6.91 2.63
C THR A 213 -11.20 5.71 1.87
N MET A 214 -10.93 4.60 2.55
CA MET A 214 -10.30 3.40 2.00
C MET A 214 -11.35 2.52 1.32
N SER A 215 -11.16 2.24 0.04
CA SER A 215 -12.08 1.40 -0.73
C SER A 215 -12.04 -0.07 -0.30
N GLU A 216 -13.09 -0.83 -0.60
CA GLU A 216 -13.10 -2.29 -0.41
C GLU A 216 -11.94 -2.98 -1.14
N LYS A 217 -11.67 -2.58 -2.38
CA LYS A 217 -10.53 -3.11 -3.17
C LYS A 217 -9.18 -2.86 -2.51
N GLU A 218 -8.98 -1.68 -1.91
CA GLU A 218 -7.75 -1.37 -1.18
C GLU A 218 -7.61 -2.20 0.10
N ARG A 219 -8.72 -2.48 0.79
CA ARG A 219 -8.75 -3.35 1.97
C ARG A 219 -8.43 -4.79 1.61
N THR A 220 -9.06 -5.34 0.57
CA THR A 220 -8.75 -6.69 0.07
C THR A 220 -7.27 -6.81 -0.31
N LYS A 221 -6.72 -5.82 -1.01
CA LYS A 221 -5.29 -5.79 -1.34
C LYS A 221 -4.37 -5.74 -0.12
N CYS A 222 -4.79 -5.07 0.96
CA CYS A 222 -4.04 -5.08 2.22
C CYS A 222 -4.11 -6.46 2.88
N ALA A 223 -5.30 -7.07 2.91
CA ALA A 223 -5.52 -8.41 3.45
C ALA A 223 -4.72 -9.49 2.70
N GLU A 224 -4.64 -9.42 1.37
CA GLU A 224 -3.78 -10.28 0.53
C GLU A 224 -2.29 -10.18 0.90
N THR A 225 -1.87 -9.05 1.48
CA THR A 225 -0.50 -8.81 1.96
C THR A 225 -0.33 -9.02 3.47
N GLY A 226 -1.31 -9.63 4.14
CA GLY A 226 -1.31 -9.89 5.58
C GLY A 226 -1.55 -8.66 6.47
N ILE A 227 -2.02 -7.55 5.90
CA ILE A 227 -2.33 -6.31 6.65
C ILE A 227 -3.84 -6.25 6.86
N THR A 228 -4.27 -6.51 8.09
CA THR A 228 -5.69 -6.51 8.49
C THR A 228 -6.03 -5.42 9.50
N THR A 229 -5.03 -4.78 10.11
CA THR A 229 -5.23 -3.73 11.14
C THR A 229 -4.66 -2.37 10.76
N ILE A 230 -5.20 -1.29 11.34
CA ILE A 230 -4.70 0.09 11.14
C ILE A 230 -3.27 0.20 11.69
N THR A 231 -2.98 -0.43 12.83
CA THR A 231 -1.66 -0.47 13.44
C THR A 231 -0.64 -1.11 12.49
N GLN A 232 -0.96 -2.26 11.87
CA GLN A 232 -0.10 -2.87 10.84
C GLN A 232 0.09 -1.93 9.64
N LEU A 233 -0.98 -1.28 9.17
CA LEU A 233 -0.92 -0.32 8.05
C LEU A 233 -0.01 0.88 8.37
N SER A 234 0.01 1.36 9.62
CA SER A 234 0.84 2.48 10.06
C SER A 234 2.35 2.21 9.89
N TYR A 235 2.80 0.97 10.14
CA TYR A 235 4.20 0.58 9.99
C TYR A 235 4.69 0.58 8.53
N ARG A 236 3.78 0.57 7.57
CA ARG A 236 4.10 0.67 6.14
C ARG A 236 4.36 2.10 5.70
N TYR A 237 4.05 3.09 6.54
CA TYR A 237 4.38 4.47 6.24
C TYR A 237 5.90 4.65 6.24
N ARG A 238 6.43 5.19 5.14
CA ARG A 238 7.85 5.54 5.02
C ARG A 238 7.93 6.99 4.59
N PRO A 239 8.47 7.89 5.44
CA PRO A 239 8.67 9.28 5.03
C PRO A 239 9.57 9.31 3.79
N ARG A 240 9.04 9.73 2.65
CA ARG A 240 9.84 9.92 1.44
C ARG A 240 10.46 11.31 1.53
N ARG A 241 11.80 11.42 1.45
CA ARG A 241 12.46 12.69 1.08
C ARG A 241 11.98 13.05 -0.32
N ARG A 242 10.93 13.86 -0.43
CA ARG A 242 10.58 14.51 -1.70
C ARG A 242 11.78 15.39 -2.04
N LYS A 243 12.45 15.12 -3.17
CA LYS A 243 13.46 16.05 -3.69
C LYS A 243 12.79 17.42 -3.75
N ARG A 244 13.40 18.44 -3.13
CA ARG A 244 13.13 19.84 -3.45
C ARG A 244 13.36 19.95 -4.96
N VAL A 245 12.30 19.87 -5.75
CA VAL A 245 12.36 20.22 -7.16
C VAL A 245 12.64 21.72 -7.12
N LYS A 246 13.82 22.12 -7.61
CA LYS A 246 14.10 23.54 -7.85
C LYS A 246 12.96 24.05 -8.71
N SER A 247 12.32 25.11 -8.24
CA SER A 247 11.22 25.83 -8.89
C SER A 247 11.68 26.35 -10.25
N THR A 248 11.61 25.49 -11.25
CA THR A 248 11.69 25.83 -12.67
C THR A 248 10.69 24.91 -13.35
N HIS A 249 9.54 25.50 -13.69
CA HIS A 249 8.31 24.91 -14.20
C HIS A 249 7.31 24.44 -13.14
N SER A 250 6.39 25.35 -12.86
CA SER A 250 5.03 25.11 -12.38
C SER A 250 4.38 23.97 -13.16
N ARG A 251 4.51 22.73 -12.66
CA ARG A 251 3.49 21.71 -12.86
C ARG A 251 2.40 22.00 -11.84
N THR A 252 1.48 22.89 -12.20
CA THR A 252 0.16 22.93 -11.57
C THR A 252 -0.45 21.53 -11.64
N ASN A 253 -1.03 21.08 -10.52
CA ASN A 253 -1.88 19.89 -10.42
C ASN A 253 -1.24 18.49 -10.52
N SER A 254 -0.30 18.15 -9.64
CA SER A 254 -0.37 16.80 -9.04
C SER A 254 -1.14 16.92 -7.72
N SER A 255 -2.43 16.60 -7.71
CA SER A 255 -3.19 16.57 -6.45
C SER A 255 -2.44 15.69 -5.45
N LEU A 256 -2.22 16.21 -4.24
CA LEU A 256 -1.58 15.44 -3.19
C LEU A 256 -2.47 14.24 -2.87
N LYS A 257 -2.08 13.05 -3.34
CA LYS A 257 -2.82 11.82 -3.07
C LYS A 257 -2.87 11.58 -1.56
N HIS A 258 -4.07 11.38 -1.02
CA HIS A 258 -4.27 10.99 0.38
C HIS A 258 -3.60 9.64 0.66
N ASP A 259 -2.79 9.58 1.72
CA ASP A 259 -2.04 8.38 2.11
C ASP A 259 -2.66 7.74 3.36
N HIS A 260 -3.37 6.63 3.18
CA HIS A 260 -3.99 5.89 4.29
C HIS A 260 -2.96 5.39 5.32
N ARG A 261 -1.70 5.19 4.94
CA ARG A 261 -0.64 4.76 5.87
C ARG A 261 -0.25 5.90 6.82
N LEU A 262 -0.23 7.13 6.32
CA LEU A 262 0.01 8.31 7.15
C LEU A 262 -1.19 8.59 8.05
N LYS A 263 -2.42 8.40 7.55
CA LYS A 263 -3.64 8.48 8.37
C LYS A 263 -3.60 7.45 9.51
N ALA A 264 -3.21 6.20 9.20
CA ALA A 264 -3.00 5.16 10.19
C ALA A 264 -1.92 5.52 11.22
N LEU A 265 -0.82 6.14 10.79
CA LEU A 265 0.22 6.65 11.69
C LEU A 265 -0.28 7.77 12.62
N ALA A 266 -1.09 8.69 12.08
CA ALA A 266 -1.69 9.77 12.85
C ALA A 266 -2.61 9.23 13.96
N ILE A 267 -3.49 8.27 13.62
CA ILE A 267 -4.36 7.58 14.58
C ILE A 267 -3.52 6.87 15.66
N LYS A 268 -2.55 6.04 15.25
CA LYS A 268 -1.71 5.28 16.18
C LYS A 268 -0.95 6.18 17.16
N LYS A 269 -0.41 7.31 16.69
CA LYS A 269 0.33 8.26 17.54
C LYS A 269 -0.57 9.25 18.27
N SER A 270 -1.88 9.27 17.97
CA SER A 270 -2.82 10.30 18.42
C SER A 270 -2.29 11.73 18.19
N GLN A 271 -1.71 11.98 17.01
CA GLN A 271 -1.05 13.25 16.67
C GLN A 271 -1.39 13.71 15.26
N ILE A 272 -1.53 15.02 15.07
CA ILE A 272 -1.74 15.61 13.75
C ILE A 272 -0.44 15.52 12.95
N HIS A 273 -0.53 15.04 11.71
CA HIS A 273 0.60 15.02 10.79
C HIS A 273 0.38 15.96 9.60
N VAL A 274 1.36 16.81 9.30
CA VAL A 274 1.27 17.84 8.27
C VAL A 274 2.25 17.56 7.14
N VAL A 275 1.75 17.53 5.90
CA VAL A 275 2.53 17.29 4.69
C VAL A 275 2.74 18.61 3.95
N GLY A 276 4.00 19.01 3.84
CA GLY A 276 4.37 20.27 3.19
C GLY A 276 4.12 21.47 4.09
N SER A 277 3.71 22.58 3.49
CA SER A 277 3.35 23.83 4.16
C SER A 277 1.97 24.24 3.66
N PRO A 278 0.88 23.68 4.21
CA PRO A 278 -0.45 24.17 3.90
C PRO A 278 -0.57 25.64 4.33
N ALA A 279 -1.28 26.43 3.54
CA ALA A 279 -1.61 27.81 3.86
C ALA A 279 -3.13 27.95 3.76
N LEU A 280 -3.71 28.64 4.74
CA LEU A 280 -5.10 29.05 4.76
C LEU A 280 -5.12 30.58 4.88
N SER A 281 -5.28 31.27 3.76
CA SER A 281 -5.41 32.73 3.73
C SER A 281 -6.90 33.10 3.74
N ILE A 282 -7.38 33.62 4.86
CA ILE A 282 -8.72 34.20 5.00
C ILE A 282 -8.51 35.72 5.04
N GLU A 283 -8.74 36.38 3.91
CA GLU A 283 -8.74 37.83 3.80
C GLU A 283 -10.20 38.33 3.83
N GLY A 284 -10.51 39.21 4.79
CA GLY A 284 -11.87 39.71 5.03
C GLY A 284 -12.53 39.11 6.27
N THR A 285 -13.82 39.39 6.46
CA THR A 285 -14.59 38.90 7.61
C THR A 285 -15.05 37.45 7.37
N PRO A 286 -14.60 36.47 8.16
CA PRO A 286 -15.01 35.07 7.97
C PRO A 286 -16.50 34.90 8.28
N VAL A 287 -17.20 34.25 7.35
CA VAL A 287 -18.60 33.85 7.50
C VAL A 287 -18.68 32.34 7.33
N PHE A 288 -18.92 31.63 8.42
CA PHE A 288 -19.04 30.18 8.45
C PHE A 288 -20.45 29.78 8.06
N ILE A 289 -20.56 28.91 7.05
CA ILE A 289 -21.84 28.49 6.50
C ILE A 289 -21.97 26.97 6.50
N ASP A 290 -23.21 26.54 6.72
CA ASP A 290 -23.65 25.17 6.54
C ASP A 290 -25.04 25.19 5.92
N VAL A 291 -25.32 24.28 4.98
CA VAL A 291 -26.61 24.25 4.27
C VAL A 291 -27.17 22.85 4.28
N GLU A 292 -28.48 22.76 4.48
CA GLU A 292 -29.22 21.52 4.45
C GLU A 292 -30.21 21.52 3.30
N GLY A 293 -30.26 20.41 2.57
CA GLY A 293 -31.13 20.25 1.41
C GLY A 293 -31.74 18.86 1.33
N ALA A 294 -32.72 18.72 0.46
CA ALA A 294 -33.40 17.47 0.15
C ALA A 294 -33.03 17.01 -1.27
N PRO A 295 -31.99 16.17 -1.44
CA PRO A 295 -31.48 15.78 -2.76
C PRO A 295 -32.53 15.07 -3.64
N ASP A 296 -33.53 14.45 -3.03
CA ASP A 296 -34.62 13.79 -3.75
C ASP A 296 -35.54 14.79 -4.46
N ARG A 297 -35.68 15.99 -3.92
CA ARG A 297 -36.52 17.08 -4.44
C ARG A 297 -35.73 18.23 -5.07
N ASP A 298 -34.40 18.16 -5.03
CA ASP A 298 -33.48 19.14 -5.61
C ASP A 298 -33.70 20.57 -5.07
N PHE A 299 -33.98 20.73 -3.78
CA PHE A 299 -34.10 22.03 -3.12
C PHE A 299 -33.37 22.07 -1.77
N TYR A 300 -33.02 23.27 -1.33
CA TYR A 300 -32.38 23.56 -0.05
C TYR A 300 -33.39 24.19 0.91
N TYR A 301 -33.40 23.75 2.17
CA TYR A 301 -34.43 24.13 3.12
C TYR A 301 -33.92 24.90 4.33
N LEU A 302 -32.60 24.93 4.54
CA LEU A 302 -32.00 25.61 5.69
C LEU A 302 -30.59 26.10 5.35
N ILE A 303 -30.34 27.38 5.63
CA ILE A 303 -29.03 28.02 5.51
C ILE A 303 -28.63 28.52 6.90
N GLY A 304 -27.51 28.02 7.41
CA GLY A 304 -26.90 28.46 8.67
C GLY A 304 -25.76 29.42 8.42
N LEU A 305 -25.66 30.47 9.23
CA LEU A 305 -24.66 31.52 9.13
C LEU A 305 -24.10 31.83 10.51
N ARG A 306 -22.78 31.92 10.60
CA ARG A 306 -22.09 32.39 11.79
C ARG A 306 -20.94 33.31 11.39
N TYR A 307 -20.91 34.51 11.96
CA TYR A 307 -19.88 35.52 11.68
C TYR A 307 -19.69 36.44 12.89
N GLN A 308 -18.60 37.19 12.91
CA GLN A 308 -18.35 38.20 13.94
C GLN A 308 -18.78 39.58 13.46
N MET A 309 -19.51 40.30 14.31
CA MET A 309 -19.89 41.71 14.09
C MET A 309 -19.72 42.44 15.43
N ASP A 310 -18.99 43.56 15.43
CA ASP A 310 -18.69 44.34 16.65
C ASP A 310 -18.15 43.49 17.83
N SER A 311 -17.25 42.54 17.54
CA SER A 311 -16.69 41.58 18.50
C SER A 311 -17.70 40.63 19.17
N LYS A 312 -18.92 40.53 18.63
CA LYS A 312 -19.93 39.54 19.04
C LYS A 312 -20.14 38.51 17.94
N ALA A 313 -20.25 37.24 18.33
CA ALA A 313 -20.64 36.19 17.40
C ALA A 313 -22.14 36.29 17.10
N VAL A 314 -22.48 36.48 15.84
CA VAL A 314 -23.85 36.52 15.33
C VAL A 314 -24.15 35.18 14.68
N GLU A 315 -25.30 34.61 15.01
CA GLU A 315 -25.81 33.35 14.48
C GLU A 315 -27.17 33.58 13.84
N ARG A 316 -27.33 33.10 12.61
CA ARG A 316 -28.58 33.24 11.86
C ARG A 316 -28.89 31.95 11.13
N SER A 317 -30.16 31.55 11.15
CA SER A 317 -30.67 30.40 10.43
C SER A 317 -31.86 30.82 9.59
N LEU A 318 -31.82 30.51 8.30
CA LEU A 318 -32.84 30.85 7.32
C LEU A 318 -33.55 29.58 6.91
N TRP A 319 -34.85 29.49 7.17
CA TRP A 319 -35.63 28.25 7.03
C TRP A 319 -36.70 28.40 5.94
N ALA A 320 -36.82 27.39 5.08
CA ALA A 320 -37.86 27.28 4.07
C ALA A 320 -38.83 26.12 4.40
N ASP A 321 -40.13 26.42 4.38
CA ASP A 321 -41.16 25.42 4.63
C ASP A 321 -41.36 24.50 3.43
N GLY A 322 -41.19 25.03 2.22
CA GLY A 322 -41.19 24.28 0.96
C GLY A 322 -40.28 24.90 -0.11
N PRO A 323 -40.22 24.27 -1.31
CA PRO A 323 -39.45 24.78 -2.44
C PRO A 323 -39.83 26.21 -2.86
N GLU A 324 -41.06 26.63 -2.60
CA GLU A 324 -41.58 27.98 -2.82
C GLU A 324 -40.85 29.06 -2.01
N ASP A 325 -40.33 28.72 -0.83
CA ASP A 325 -39.61 29.65 0.04
C ASP A 325 -38.10 29.66 -0.21
N GLU A 326 -37.58 28.78 -1.10
CA GLU A 326 -36.15 28.64 -1.37
C GLU A 326 -35.54 29.97 -1.86
N PHE A 327 -36.25 30.69 -2.72
CA PHE A 327 -35.82 32.01 -3.18
C PHE A 327 -35.77 33.02 -2.04
N GLY A 328 -36.75 32.98 -1.12
CA GLY A 328 -36.82 33.89 0.02
C GLY A 328 -35.62 33.75 0.95
N ILE A 329 -35.25 32.51 1.30
CA ILE A 329 -34.07 32.26 2.14
C ILE A 329 -32.76 32.61 1.41
N TRP A 330 -32.70 32.44 0.09
CA TRP A 330 -31.53 32.84 -0.71
C TRP A 330 -31.37 34.37 -0.78
N ASP A 331 -32.46 35.09 -1.02
CA ASP A 331 -32.46 36.56 -1.05
C ASP A 331 -32.07 37.14 0.31
N GLU A 332 -32.63 36.59 1.40
CA GLU A 332 -32.29 37.01 2.76
C GLU A 332 -30.82 36.69 3.13
N PHE A 333 -30.28 35.58 2.64
CA PHE A 333 -28.86 35.24 2.77
C PHE A 333 -27.97 36.31 2.12
N LEU A 334 -28.26 36.69 0.87
CA LEU A 334 -27.50 37.73 0.16
C LEU A 334 -27.61 39.09 0.85
N HIS A 335 -28.81 39.48 1.29
CA HIS A 335 -29.02 40.71 2.06
C HIS A 335 -28.26 40.71 3.40
N THR A 336 -28.08 39.54 4.03
CA THR A 336 -27.27 39.42 5.24
C THR A 336 -25.79 39.64 4.95
N LEU A 337 -25.27 39.03 3.89
CA LEU A 337 -23.86 39.17 3.51
C LEU A 337 -23.49 40.60 3.13
N LYS A 338 -24.39 41.34 2.46
CA LYS A 338 -24.15 42.76 2.10
C LYS A 338 -23.98 43.68 3.31
N LYS A 339 -24.46 43.29 4.50
CA LYS A 339 -24.29 44.04 5.76
C LYS A 339 -22.94 43.81 6.42
N ILE A 340 -22.18 42.84 5.94
CA ILE A 340 -20.88 42.46 6.49
C ILE A 340 -19.81 43.11 5.64
N ASP A 341 -18.81 43.73 6.27
CA ASP A 341 -17.69 44.30 5.54
C ASP A 341 -16.77 43.20 5.01
N ASN A 342 -16.51 43.22 3.70
CA ASN A 342 -15.70 42.25 2.95
C ASN A 342 -15.91 40.77 3.37
N PRO A 343 -17.11 40.19 3.15
CA PRO A 343 -17.45 38.86 3.66
C PRO A 343 -16.70 37.75 2.92
N ARG A 344 -16.16 36.79 3.68
CA ARG A 344 -15.45 35.61 3.16
C ARG A 344 -16.16 34.34 3.60
N LEU A 345 -16.85 33.68 2.67
CA LEU A 345 -17.56 32.43 2.98
C LEU A 345 -16.58 31.28 3.23
N ILE A 346 -16.76 30.60 4.36
CA ILE A 346 -15.99 29.41 4.76
C ILE A 346 -16.97 28.27 4.97
N HIS A 347 -16.73 27.16 4.30
CA HIS A 347 -17.59 25.99 4.38
C HIS A 347 -16.76 24.70 4.42
N TYR A 348 -17.34 23.62 4.91
CA TYR A 348 -16.58 22.40 5.13
C TYR A 348 -16.32 21.61 3.85
N GLY A 349 -17.35 21.40 3.02
CA GLY A 349 -17.37 20.39 1.98
C GLY A 349 -17.58 20.94 0.56
N ALA A 350 -17.61 20.04 -0.42
CA ALA A 350 -18.00 20.39 -1.79
C ALA A 350 -19.52 20.54 -1.97
N TYR A 351 -20.31 20.16 -0.95
CA TYR A 351 -21.77 20.25 -0.99
C TYR A 351 -22.21 21.72 -0.98
N GLU A 352 -21.62 22.54 -0.11
CA GLU A 352 -21.90 23.98 -0.04
C GLU A 352 -21.39 24.72 -1.28
N SER A 353 -20.24 24.32 -1.84
CA SER A 353 -19.78 24.87 -3.14
C SER A 353 -20.77 24.59 -4.27
N ARG A 354 -21.42 23.41 -4.26
CA ARG A 354 -22.44 23.07 -5.24
C ARG A 354 -23.72 23.87 -5.00
N PHE A 355 -24.13 24.03 -3.74
CA PHE A 355 -25.24 24.89 -3.36
C PHE A 355 -25.07 26.30 -3.92
N LEU A 356 -23.95 26.96 -3.64
CA LEU A 356 -23.68 28.33 -4.08
C LEU A 356 -23.79 28.51 -5.60
N LYS A 357 -23.14 27.62 -6.37
CA LYS A 357 -23.22 27.65 -7.85
C LYS A 357 -24.63 27.40 -8.36
N LEU A 358 -25.32 26.43 -7.77
CA LEU A 358 -26.66 26.05 -8.20
C LEU A 358 -27.68 27.15 -7.87
N MET A 359 -27.58 27.81 -6.72
CA MET A 359 -28.41 28.97 -6.38
C MET A 359 -28.15 30.14 -7.32
N GLN A 360 -26.89 30.43 -7.66
CA GLN A 360 -26.51 31.46 -8.63
C GLN A 360 -27.13 31.20 -10.02
N GLU A 361 -27.09 29.95 -10.50
CA GLU A 361 -27.66 29.56 -11.79
C GLU A 361 -29.20 29.55 -11.78
N ARG A 362 -29.80 29.04 -10.70
CA ARG A 362 -31.26 28.87 -10.56
C ARG A 362 -31.98 30.20 -10.34
N TRP A 363 -31.45 31.05 -9.46
CA TRP A 363 -32.07 32.29 -9.01
C TRP A 363 -31.22 33.49 -9.41
N LYS A 364 -30.99 33.63 -10.73
CA LYS A 364 -30.12 34.66 -11.32
C LYS A 364 -30.20 35.97 -10.53
N PRO A 365 -29.09 36.46 -9.96
CA PRO A 365 -29.09 37.68 -9.19
C PRO A 365 -29.58 38.86 -10.04
N ARG A 366 -30.16 39.87 -9.39
CA ARG A 366 -30.46 41.15 -10.06
C ARG A 366 -29.16 41.72 -10.65
N ASP A 367 -29.24 42.49 -11.73
CA ASP A 367 -28.05 43.00 -12.43
C ASP A 367 -27.07 43.73 -11.48
N GLU A 368 -27.58 44.40 -10.45
CA GLU A 368 -26.82 45.08 -9.39
C GLU A 368 -26.06 44.14 -8.43
N ASP A 369 -26.50 42.89 -8.30
CA ASP A 369 -25.98 41.90 -7.33
C ASP A 369 -25.12 40.82 -7.99
N SER A 370 -25.11 40.75 -9.32
CA SER A 370 -24.46 39.69 -10.07
C SER A 370 -22.95 39.62 -9.80
N GLU A 371 -22.28 40.78 -9.80
CA GLU A 371 -20.84 40.88 -9.52
C GLU A 371 -20.51 40.48 -8.06
N PHE A 372 -21.35 40.88 -7.10
CA PHE A 372 -21.18 40.52 -5.69
C PHE A 372 -21.33 39.01 -5.46
N VAL A 373 -22.34 38.38 -6.06
CA VAL A 373 -22.56 36.93 -5.95
C VAL A 373 -21.40 36.17 -6.60
N GLU A 374 -20.98 36.55 -7.80
CA GLU A 374 -19.84 35.90 -8.48
C GLU A 374 -18.56 36.01 -7.64
N GLN A 375 -18.30 37.19 -7.08
CA GLN A 375 -17.16 37.44 -6.21
C GLN A 375 -17.20 36.55 -4.95
N ILE A 376 -18.35 36.43 -4.29
CA ILE A 376 -18.51 35.58 -3.10
C ILE A 376 -18.30 34.09 -3.43
N VAL A 377 -18.88 33.62 -4.54
CA VAL A 377 -18.78 32.21 -4.95
C VAL A 377 -17.33 31.85 -5.29
N ASP A 378 -16.63 32.70 -6.06
CA ASP A 378 -15.23 32.49 -6.44
C ASP A 378 -14.28 32.57 -5.23
N ARG A 379 -14.58 33.48 -4.29
CA ARG A 379 -13.81 33.66 -3.05
C ARG A 379 -14.18 32.67 -1.94
N SER A 380 -15.18 31.81 -2.12
CA SER A 380 -15.55 30.83 -1.08
C SER A 380 -14.41 29.86 -0.77
N THR A 381 -14.23 29.53 0.51
CA THR A 381 -13.11 28.72 0.99
C THR A 381 -13.59 27.36 1.49
N ASN A 382 -13.18 26.31 0.78
CA ASN A 382 -13.49 24.92 1.09
C ASN A 382 -12.45 24.32 2.05
N LEU A 383 -12.81 24.10 3.31
CA LEU A 383 -11.86 23.59 4.32
C LEU A 383 -11.40 22.15 4.04
N ILE A 384 -12.26 21.24 3.56
CA ILE A 384 -11.85 19.86 3.28
C ILE A 384 -10.75 19.80 2.22
N SER A 385 -10.73 20.75 1.28
CA SER A 385 -9.66 20.85 0.27
C SER A 385 -8.30 21.27 0.85
N SER A 386 -8.33 22.02 1.96
CA SER A 386 -7.13 22.41 2.72
C SER A 386 -6.63 21.27 3.61
N ILE A 387 -7.52 20.38 4.06
CA ILE A 387 -7.17 19.20 4.86
C ILE A 387 -6.67 18.05 3.96
N TYR A 388 -7.41 17.74 2.90
CA TYR A 388 -7.23 16.50 2.14
C TYR A 388 -5.83 16.38 1.52
N GLY A 389 -5.10 15.34 1.93
CA GLY A 389 -3.74 15.06 1.45
C GLY A 389 -2.64 15.94 2.07
N LYS A 390 -3.00 16.97 2.85
CA LYS A 390 -2.09 17.93 3.48
C LYS A 390 -2.06 17.79 5.01
N ILE A 391 -3.21 17.70 5.66
CA ILE A 391 -3.34 17.61 7.12
C ILE A 391 -4.03 16.30 7.49
N TYR A 392 -3.40 15.52 8.36
CA TYR A 392 -3.88 14.22 8.81
C TYR A 392 -4.20 14.30 10.31
N PHE A 393 -5.46 14.62 10.62
CA PHE A 393 -5.99 14.52 11.98
C PHE A 393 -6.03 13.06 12.43
N PRO A 394 -5.83 12.77 13.73
CA PRO A 394 -5.85 11.41 14.30
C PRO A 394 -7.28 10.88 14.50
N THR A 395 -8.12 11.05 13.48
CA THR A 395 -9.51 10.56 13.40
C THR A 395 -9.61 9.48 12.33
N TYR A 396 -10.68 8.68 12.30
CA TYR A 396 -10.83 7.62 11.30
C TYR A 396 -11.26 8.16 9.92
N THR A 397 -12.03 9.23 9.90
CA THR A 397 -12.48 9.93 8.68
C THR A 397 -12.05 11.40 8.72
N ASN A 398 -12.20 12.10 7.59
CA ASN A 398 -12.08 13.56 7.52
C ASN A 398 -13.47 14.21 7.47
N GLY A 399 -14.44 13.68 8.23
CA GLY A 399 -15.75 14.31 8.38
C GLY A 399 -15.72 15.40 9.45
N LEU A 400 -16.51 16.46 9.26
CA LEU A 400 -16.60 17.61 10.17
C LEU A 400 -16.80 17.15 11.62
N LYS A 401 -17.79 16.27 11.82
CA LYS A 401 -18.19 15.75 13.13
C LYS A 401 -17.10 14.95 13.84
N GLU A 402 -16.26 14.21 13.11
CA GLU A 402 -15.17 13.46 13.76
C GLU A 402 -14.00 14.37 14.13
N ILE A 403 -13.64 15.32 13.26
CA ILE A 403 -12.54 16.25 13.52
C ILE A 403 -12.93 17.21 14.66
N ALA A 404 -14.12 17.79 14.61
CA ALA A 404 -14.59 18.72 15.64
C ALA A 404 -14.71 18.04 17.02
N ARG A 405 -15.21 16.80 17.10
CA ARG A 405 -15.19 16.02 18.36
C ARG A 405 -13.79 15.79 18.89
N TRP A 406 -12.84 15.48 18.02
CA TRP A 406 -11.44 15.35 18.43
C TRP A 406 -10.83 16.69 18.90
N LEU A 407 -11.30 17.81 18.34
CA LEU A 407 -10.97 19.17 18.79
C LEU A 407 -11.73 19.63 20.05
N GLY A 408 -12.60 18.79 20.62
CA GLY A 408 -13.33 19.07 21.86
C GLY A 408 -14.73 19.65 21.71
N PHE A 409 -15.31 19.65 20.50
CA PHE A 409 -16.69 20.09 20.24
C PHE A 409 -17.64 18.91 20.04
N ASP A 410 -18.74 18.88 20.77
CA ASP A 410 -19.79 17.88 20.58
C ASP A 410 -21.16 18.52 20.33
N TRP A 411 -21.99 17.82 19.57
CA TRP A 411 -23.33 18.28 19.20
C TRP A 411 -24.30 18.00 20.35
N THR A 412 -25.26 18.89 20.57
CA THR A 412 -26.30 18.66 21.58
C THR A 412 -27.23 17.51 21.21
N TRP A 413 -27.37 17.22 19.91
CA TRP A 413 -28.08 16.06 19.41
C TRP A 413 -27.12 14.86 19.24
N PRO A 414 -27.20 13.80 20.07
CA PRO A 414 -26.22 12.71 20.05
C PRO A 414 -26.15 11.95 18.72
N GLN A 415 -27.29 11.82 18.03
CA GLN A 415 -27.44 11.15 16.74
C GLN A 415 -27.27 12.10 15.55
N ALA A 416 -26.65 13.27 15.76
CA ALA A 416 -26.37 14.28 14.75
C ALA A 416 -25.63 13.69 13.53
N THR A 417 -26.36 13.45 12.45
CA THR A 417 -25.84 13.04 11.14
C THR A 417 -26.67 13.65 10.02
N GLY A 418 -26.07 13.94 8.87
CA GLY A 418 -26.82 14.49 7.72
C GLY A 418 -27.92 13.56 7.23
N GLY A 419 -27.73 12.23 7.32
CA GLY A 419 -28.79 11.27 7.03
C GLY A 419 -29.92 11.31 8.05
N GLY A 420 -29.61 11.54 9.33
CA GLY A 420 -30.61 11.79 10.37
C GLY A 420 -31.38 13.09 10.15
N ALA A 421 -30.70 14.17 9.74
CA ALA A 421 -31.33 15.46 9.46
C ALA A 421 -32.38 15.33 8.34
N LEU A 422 -32.08 14.57 7.28
CA LEU A 422 -33.06 14.24 6.24
C LEU A 422 -34.29 13.47 6.76
N LEU A 423 -34.10 12.53 7.68
CA LEU A 423 -35.22 11.80 8.30
C LEU A 423 -36.08 12.75 9.17
N LEU A 424 -35.45 13.60 9.97
CA LEU A 424 -36.16 14.60 10.78
C LEU A 424 -36.90 15.62 9.91
N ARG A 425 -36.29 16.09 8.81
CA ARG A 425 -36.95 16.98 7.84
C ARG A 425 -38.18 16.31 7.25
N ARG A 426 -38.07 15.06 6.82
CA ARG A 426 -39.22 14.34 6.24
C ARG A 426 -40.34 14.13 7.25
N LEU A 427 -40.00 13.80 8.50
CA LEU A 427 -41.00 13.69 9.56
C LEU A 427 -41.67 15.04 9.85
N TRP A 428 -40.90 16.14 9.86
CA TRP A 428 -41.43 17.49 10.02
C TRP A 428 -42.38 17.89 8.88
N GLU A 429 -42.08 17.55 7.62
CA GLU A 429 -42.99 17.84 6.50
C GLU A 429 -44.36 17.18 6.66
N LEU A 430 -44.38 15.95 7.20
CA LEU A 430 -45.60 15.16 7.39
C LEU A 430 -46.36 15.50 8.67
N SER A 431 -45.67 15.93 9.73
CA SER A 431 -46.26 16.16 11.07
C SER A 431 -46.43 17.64 11.42
N ARG A 432 -45.63 18.51 10.80
CA ARG A 432 -45.48 19.96 11.09
C ARG A 432 -45.15 20.27 12.56
N GLU A 433 -44.48 19.35 13.26
CA GLU A 433 -44.09 19.54 14.67
C GLU A 433 -42.92 20.54 14.83
N SER A 434 -43.16 21.70 15.48
CA SER A 434 -42.13 22.74 15.68
C SER A 434 -40.90 22.30 16.48
N ARG A 435 -40.97 21.19 17.24
CA ARG A 435 -39.81 20.61 17.94
C ARG A 435 -38.76 20.10 16.95
N LEU A 436 -39.19 19.46 15.86
CA LEU A 436 -38.30 18.90 14.83
C LEU A 436 -37.57 20.02 14.08
N GLN A 437 -38.29 21.10 13.76
CA GLN A 437 -37.71 22.30 13.15
C GLN A 437 -36.63 22.93 14.06
N ARG A 438 -36.94 23.17 15.33
CA ARG A 438 -35.97 23.71 16.30
C ARG A 438 -34.73 22.82 16.43
N GLN A 439 -34.92 21.50 16.41
CA GLN A 439 -33.80 20.55 16.46
C GLN A 439 -32.92 20.63 15.20
N LEU A 440 -33.51 20.74 14.00
CA LEU A 440 -32.76 20.91 12.75
C LEU A 440 -32.01 22.24 12.69
N VAL A 441 -32.65 23.33 13.12
CA VAL A 441 -32.02 24.65 13.23
C VAL A 441 -30.83 24.63 14.21
N GLY A 442 -31.01 24.01 15.38
CA GLY A 442 -29.93 23.83 16.36
C GLY A 442 -28.77 22.99 15.82
N TYR A 443 -29.06 21.91 15.11
CA TYR A 443 -28.05 21.06 14.48
C TYR A 443 -27.24 21.80 13.40
N ASN A 444 -27.90 22.58 12.54
CA ASN A 444 -27.25 23.34 11.48
C ASN A 444 -26.36 24.47 12.02
N ILE A 445 -26.79 25.19 13.07
CA ILE A 445 -25.93 26.22 13.67
C ILE A 445 -24.73 25.62 14.42
N GLU A 446 -24.89 24.43 15.01
CA GLU A 446 -23.77 23.67 15.57
C GLU A 446 -22.78 23.21 14.51
N ASP A 447 -23.25 22.83 13.31
CA ASP A 447 -22.38 22.57 12.17
C ASP A 447 -21.60 23.83 11.78
N CYS A 448 -22.21 25.03 11.73
CA CYS A 448 -21.47 26.29 11.51
C CYS A 448 -20.39 26.56 12.58
N ARG A 449 -20.70 26.33 13.87
CA ARG A 449 -19.72 26.44 14.97
C ARG A 449 -18.57 25.46 14.82
N ALA A 450 -18.87 24.23 14.42
CA ALA A 450 -17.85 23.21 14.17
C ALA A 450 -16.94 23.59 12.99
N VAL A 451 -17.49 24.22 11.95
CA VAL A 451 -16.69 24.75 10.82
C VAL A 451 -15.72 25.83 11.31
N GLU A 452 -16.17 26.76 12.17
CA GLU A 452 -15.31 27.76 12.79
C GLU A 452 -14.15 27.11 13.58
N ILE A 453 -14.46 26.18 14.49
CA ILE A 453 -13.45 25.49 15.31
C ILE A 453 -12.42 24.76 14.45
N VAL A 454 -12.85 24.10 13.36
CA VAL A 454 -11.93 23.42 12.44
C VAL A 454 -11.11 24.43 11.64
N ALA A 455 -11.69 25.55 11.20
CA ALA A 455 -10.97 26.61 10.51
C ALA A 455 -9.88 27.21 11.40
N ASP A 456 -10.20 27.52 12.65
CA ASP A 456 -9.25 28.05 13.64
C ASP A 456 -8.11 27.05 13.90
N ALA A 457 -8.44 25.76 14.07
CA ALA A 457 -7.44 24.71 14.22
C ALA A 457 -6.50 24.62 12.99
N ILE A 458 -7.03 24.75 11.78
CA ILE A 458 -6.21 24.78 10.55
C ILE A 458 -5.36 26.06 10.50
N GLY A 459 -5.91 27.21 10.91
CA GLY A 459 -5.20 28.48 11.02
C GLY A 459 -3.98 28.34 11.94
N LEU A 460 -4.17 27.77 13.13
CA LEU A 460 -3.10 27.47 14.09
C LEU A 460 -2.04 26.51 13.54
N ILE A 461 -2.43 25.53 12.73
CA ILE A 461 -1.50 24.58 12.07
C ILE A 461 -0.71 25.27 10.96
N CYS A 462 -1.30 26.24 10.25
CA CYS A 462 -0.67 26.95 9.14
C CYS A 462 0.20 28.14 9.60
N GLY A 463 -0.09 28.74 10.76
CA GLY A 463 0.63 29.88 11.32
C GLY A 463 1.93 29.46 12.03
N ASN A 464 3.08 29.84 11.45
CA ASN A 464 4.36 29.84 12.17
C ASN A 464 4.41 31.07 13.07
N ASP A 465 4.19 30.93 14.38
CA ASP A 465 4.68 31.94 15.32
C ASP A 465 5.26 31.31 16.59
N ASP A 466 6.53 31.65 16.84
CA ASP A 466 7.40 31.24 17.94
C ASP A 466 7.06 31.94 19.28
N GLN A 467 5.85 32.49 19.44
CA GLN A 467 5.46 33.14 20.69
C GLN A 467 4.13 32.61 21.23
N HIS A 468 4.21 32.25 22.51
CA HIS A 468 3.19 31.83 23.46
C HIS A 468 2.79 30.34 23.58
N ASP A 469 2.99 29.92 24.83
CA ASP A 469 2.90 28.63 25.48
C ASP A 469 1.46 28.15 25.73
N ALA A 470 1.37 26.83 25.93
CA ALA A 470 0.35 26.08 26.70
C ALA A 470 -0.92 25.53 26.02
N SER A 471 -1.30 25.88 24.78
CA SER A 471 -2.49 25.27 24.13
C SER A 471 -2.28 24.73 22.70
N LYS A 472 -1.05 24.72 22.18
CA LYS A 472 -0.78 24.36 20.78
C LYS A 472 -1.14 22.90 20.49
N LEU A 473 -2.09 22.70 19.57
CA LEU A 473 -2.36 21.43 18.88
C LEU A 473 -1.02 20.82 18.42
N LYS A 474 -0.65 19.65 18.97
CA LYS A 474 0.61 18.97 18.64
C LYS A 474 0.58 18.45 17.19
N ALA A 475 1.02 19.30 16.25
CA ALA A 475 1.16 18.98 14.84
C ALA A 475 2.63 18.69 14.49
N VAL A 476 2.87 17.54 13.85
CA VAL A 476 4.21 17.11 13.43
C VAL A 476 4.34 17.28 11.93
N ASN A 477 5.33 18.07 11.48
CA ASN A 477 5.62 18.17 10.06
C ASN A 477 6.30 16.88 9.58
N VAL A 478 5.72 16.23 8.56
CA VAL A 478 6.20 14.98 7.98
C VAL A 478 7.63 15.09 7.42
N SER A 479 8.07 16.29 7.03
CA SER A 479 9.44 16.51 6.57
C SER A 479 10.49 16.42 7.69
N VAL A 480 10.07 16.65 8.95
CA VAL A 480 10.89 16.55 10.16
C VAL A 480 10.89 15.13 10.72
N LEU A 481 9.93 14.28 10.32
CA LEU A 481 10.01 12.85 10.64
C LEU A 481 11.31 12.30 10.07
N GLU A 482 12.24 11.98 10.97
CA GLU A 482 13.50 11.36 10.58
C GLU A 482 13.18 10.13 9.74
N VAL A 483 13.65 10.14 8.49
CA VAL A 483 13.80 8.92 7.75
C VAL A 483 14.85 8.16 8.54
N GLY A 484 14.40 7.22 9.39
CA GLY A 484 15.24 6.23 10.05
C GLY A 484 15.89 5.34 8.99
N PHE A 485 16.70 5.93 8.12
CA PHE A 485 17.69 5.26 7.33
C PHE A 485 18.83 4.98 8.30
N GLN A 486 18.57 4.06 9.25
CA GLN A 486 19.64 3.34 9.89
C GLN A 486 20.34 2.56 8.76
N ARG A 487 21.36 3.18 8.17
CA ARG A 487 22.40 2.46 7.42
C ARG A 487 23.27 1.63 8.36
N THR A 488 22.97 1.65 9.65
CA THR A 488 23.37 0.64 10.61
C THR A 488 22.35 -0.49 10.57
N PHE A 489 22.82 -1.71 10.31
CA PHE A 489 22.05 -2.89 10.72
C PHE A 489 21.73 -2.71 12.21
N GLY A 490 20.44 -2.74 12.59
CA GLY A 490 20.05 -2.68 14.00
C GLY A 490 20.68 -3.83 14.78
N LYS A 491 20.78 -3.71 16.12
CA LYS A 491 21.13 -4.86 16.95
C LYS A 491 20.11 -5.97 16.66
N PHE A 492 20.59 -7.13 16.23
CA PHE A 492 19.74 -8.30 16.03
C PHE A 492 19.27 -8.76 17.41
N SER A 493 17.97 -8.68 17.64
CA SER A 493 17.28 -9.24 18.80
C SER A 493 16.34 -10.33 18.31
N SER A 494 16.33 -11.49 18.96
CA SER A 494 15.48 -12.62 18.55
C SER A 494 14.66 -13.11 19.73
N VAL A 495 13.42 -13.56 19.48
CA VAL A 495 12.57 -14.26 20.46
C VAL A 495 13.31 -15.42 21.13
N LEU A 496 14.19 -16.08 20.37
CA LEU A 496 15.00 -17.19 20.85
C LEU A 496 16.39 -16.65 21.23
N PRO A 497 16.75 -16.60 22.52
CA PRO A 497 18.07 -16.14 22.97
C PRO A 497 19.23 -16.94 22.35
N GLU A 498 18.98 -18.19 21.96
CA GLU A 498 19.92 -19.05 21.26
C GLU A 498 20.30 -18.47 19.89
N PHE A 499 19.35 -17.89 19.15
CA PHE A 499 19.60 -17.25 17.86
C PHE A 499 20.43 -15.98 17.99
N GLU A 500 20.32 -15.27 19.11
CA GLU A 500 21.21 -14.14 19.39
C GLU A 500 22.65 -14.61 19.58
N LYS A 501 22.86 -15.69 20.36
CA LYS A 501 24.18 -16.30 20.55
C LYS A 501 24.76 -16.84 19.25
N ILE A 502 23.95 -17.54 18.46
CA ILE A 502 24.33 -18.09 17.15
C ILE A 502 24.70 -16.96 16.19
N ASN A 503 23.89 -15.91 16.10
CA ASN A 503 24.18 -14.75 15.26
C ASN A 503 25.46 -14.04 15.72
N ALA A 504 25.65 -13.82 17.03
CA ALA A 504 26.86 -13.22 17.57
C ALA A 504 28.12 -14.06 17.24
N ALA A 505 28.04 -15.39 17.33
CA ALA A 505 29.14 -16.30 16.99
C ALA A 505 29.42 -16.40 15.48
N ALA A 506 28.41 -16.16 14.64
CA ALA A 506 28.54 -16.20 13.19
C ALA A 506 29.13 -14.92 12.58
N TYR A 507 29.20 -13.82 13.35
CA TYR A 507 29.77 -12.56 12.88
C TYR A 507 31.30 -12.57 13.02
N TRP A 508 31.99 -12.92 11.93
CA TRP A 508 33.34 -12.41 11.69
C TRP A 508 33.20 -10.93 11.27
N ASP A 509 33.99 -10.04 11.86
CA ASP A 509 34.00 -8.57 11.64
C ASP A 509 34.33 -8.11 10.20
N TYR A 510 34.31 -9.04 9.24
CA TYR A 510 34.77 -8.87 7.87
C TYR A 510 33.84 -8.03 6.98
N GLN A 511 32.53 -7.98 7.28
CA GLN A 511 31.54 -7.32 6.40
C GLN A 511 31.15 -5.90 6.82
N ARG A 512 31.59 -5.40 7.98
CA ARG A 512 31.17 -4.07 8.50
C ARG A 512 31.89 -2.89 7.87
N SER A 513 33.00 -3.10 7.15
CA SER A 513 33.83 -2.01 6.59
C SER A 513 33.80 -1.89 5.06
N LYS A 514 33.10 -2.78 4.33
CA LYS A 514 33.14 -2.78 2.86
C LYS A 514 31.77 -2.97 2.22
N VAL A 515 30.92 -1.96 2.33
CA VAL A 515 29.84 -1.71 1.36
C VAL A 515 30.10 -0.38 0.68
N TYR A 516 30.79 -0.40 -0.45
CA TYR A 516 30.89 0.75 -1.34
C TYR A 516 29.65 0.79 -2.23
N VAL A 517 28.78 1.77 -2.01
CA VAL A 517 27.75 2.11 -2.98
C VAL A 517 28.45 2.74 -4.17
N ARG A 518 28.42 2.06 -5.32
CA ARG A 518 28.82 2.67 -6.60
C ARG A 518 27.92 3.87 -6.87
N THR A 519 28.44 5.07 -6.65
CA THR A 519 27.85 6.29 -7.18
C THR A 519 28.15 6.40 -8.67
N ASP A 520 27.06 6.58 -9.41
CA ASP A 520 26.93 6.91 -10.83
C ASP A 520 27.32 5.86 -11.89
N LYS A 521 26.35 5.57 -12.75
CA LYS A 521 26.52 4.72 -13.95
C LYS A 521 26.97 5.54 -15.18
N LEU A 522 27.19 6.85 -15.04
CA LEU A 522 27.45 7.77 -16.16
C LEU A 522 28.90 8.24 -16.31
N ILE A 523 29.87 7.54 -15.71
CA ILE A 523 31.29 7.76 -16.02
C ILE A 523 31.97 6.42 -16.33
N PRO A 524 31.62 5.81 -17.46
CA PRO A 524 32.68 5.20 -18.25
C PRO A 524 32.38 5.30 -19.75
N GLN A 525 32.32 6.51 -20.33
CA GLN A 525 32.21 6.66 -21.79
C GLN A 525 32.84 7.96 -22.29
N SER A 526 34.11 8.21 -21.96
CA SER A 526 34.92 9.22 -22.67
C SER A 526 36.42 9.10 -22.40
N ILE A 527 37.00 7.90 -22.38
CA ILE A 527 38.46 7.75 -22.50
C ILE A 527 38.75 6.68 -23.53
N ARG A 528 38.95 7.10 -24.78
CA ARG A 528 39.71 6.31 -25.75
C ARG A 528 41.13 6.17 -25.17
N LYS A 529 41.49 4.98 -24.69
CA LYS A 529 42.89 4.67 -24.37
C LYS A 529 43.67 4.68 -25.69
N ALA A 530 44.35 5.80 -25.97
CA ALA A 530 45.44 5.79 -26.93
C ALA A 530 46.51 4.83 -26.38
N SER A 531 46.91 3.84 -27.17
CA SER A 531 48.05 2.98 -26.83
C SER A 531 49.29 3.87 -26.70
N LYS A 532 49.75 4.10 -25.46
CA LYS A 532 51.03 4.77 -25.24
C LYS A 532 52.12 3.93 -25.91
N PRO A 533 53.02 4.53 -26.70
CA PRO A 533 54.16 3.81 -27.26
C PRO A 533 54.97 3.24 -26.09
N ILE A 534 55.32 1.97 -26.21
CA ILE A 534 56.20 1.30 -25.25
C ILE A 534 57.59 1.90 -25.47
N ASN A 535 58.03 2.79 -24.58
CA ASN A 535 59.41 3.25 -24.56
C ASN A 535 60.33 2.08 -24.22
N THR A 536 61.53 2.05 -24.83
CA THR A 536 62.57 1.08 -24.55
C THR A 536 63.06 1.25 -23.11
N VAL A 537 62.64 0.34 -22.25
CA VAL A 537 62.90 0.40 -20.81
C VAL A 537 64.39 0.20 -20.53
N ALA A 538 64.98 1.03 -19.65
CA ALA A 538 66.38 0.92 -19.23
C ALA A 538 66.66 -0.42 -18.53
N VAL A 539 67.88 -0.94 -18.64
CA VAL A 539 68.30 -2.19 -17.99
C VAL A 539 69.22 -1.87 -16.81
N GLU A 540 68.93 -2.39 -15.62
CA GLU A 540 69.74 -2.16 -14.41
C GLU A 540 71.04 -2.96 -14.37
N LYS A 541 71.07 -4.15 -14.99
CA LYS A 541 72.26 -5.01 -15.00
C LYS A 541 72.36 -5.80 -16.30
N ALA A 542 73.54 -5.86 -16.89
CA ALA A 542 73.86 -6.79 -17.97
C ALA A 542 74.72 -7.95 -17.43
N ILE A 543 74.40 -9.18 -17.82
CA ILE A 543 75.14 -10.39 -17.47
C ILE A 543 75.54 -11.07 -18.77
N LEU A 544 76.82 -11.38 -18.93
CA LEU A 544 77.30 -12.21 -20.02
C LEU A 544 77.31 -13.67 -19.55
N VAL A 545 76.53 -14.50 -20.24
CA VAL A 545 76.41 -15.93 -19.98
C VAL A 545 77.40 -16.62 -20.90
N ASP A 546 78.52 -17.10 -20.34
CA ASP A 546 79.56 -17.80 -21.07
C ASP A 546 79.37 -19.33 -21.00
N ASP A 547 78.24 -19.79 -21.51
CA ASP A 547 77.87 -21.21 -21.50
C ASP A 547 78.27 -21.88 -22.82
N ARG A 548 79.53 -21.75 -23.25
CA ARG A 548 80.00 -22.40 -24.48
C ARG A 548 80.04 -23.92 -24.30
N PRO A 549 79.26 -24.70 -25.09
CA PRO A 549 79.34 -26.16 -25.01
C PRO A 549 80.68 -26.63 -25.58
N ALA A 550 81.40 -27.44 -24.82
CA ALA A 550 82.67 -28.02 -25.27
C ALA A 550 82.49 -28.98 -26.46
N LEU A 551 81.33 -29.63 -26.55
CA LEU A 551 80.99 -30.62 -27.59
C LEU A 551 79.58 -30.35 -28.14
N CYS A 552 79.34 -30.73 -29.39
CA CYS A 552 78.00 -30.69 -29.96
C CYS A 552 77.10 -31.78 -29.35
N PRO A 553 75.94 -31.46 -28.74
CA PRO A 553 75.02 -32.45 -28.15
C PRO A 553 74.34 -33.34 -29.20
N LYS A 554 74.44 -33.01 -30.50
CA LYS A 554 73.88 -33.82 -31.58
C LYS A 554 74.88 -34.82 -32.19
N CYS A 555 76.16 -34.46 -32.33
CA CYS A 555 77.14 -35.30 -33.03
C CYS A 555 78.50 -35.44 -32.31
N GLY A 556 78.66 -34.89 -31.12
CA GLY A 556 79.88 -35.00 -30.31
C GLY A 556 81.10 -34.22 -30.83
N SER A 557 81.01 -33.52 -31.97
CA SER A 557 82.15 -32.77 -32.51
C SER A 557 82.55 -31.58 -31.62
N SER A 558 83.86 -31.38 -31.43
CA SER A 558 84.46 -30.21 -30.76
C SER A 558 84.51 -28.94 -31.62
N LYS A 559 84.16 -29.04 -32.91
CA LYS A 559 84.11 -27.90 -33.84
C LYS A 559 82.83 -27.10 -33.60
N VAL A 560 82.71 -26.46 -32.45
CA VAL A 560 81.59 -25.60 -32.05
C VAL A 560 82.05 -24.15 -32.11
N TRP A 561 81.34 -23.31 -32.85
CA TRP A 561 81.61 -21.88 -32.93
C TRP A 561 80.36 -21.05 -32.67
N ILE A 562 80.59 -19.80 -32.28
CA ILE A 562 79.53 -18.81 -32.08
C ILE A 562 78.89 -18.57 -33.45
N ALA A 563 77.59 -18.86 -33.54
CA ALA A 563 76.82 -18.62 -34.74
C ALA A 563 76.29 -17.18 -34.73
N VAL A 564 75.60 -16.82 -33.65
CA VAL A 564 74.97 -15.50 -33.47
C VAL A 564 74.93 -15.19 -31.97
N GLY A 565 75.35 -13.98 -31.58
CA GLY A 565 75.11 -13.46 -30.24
C GLY A 565 73.65 -13.04 -30.08
N ALA A 566 73.01 -13.47 -29.00
CA ALA A 566 71.64 -13.12 -28.66
C ALA A 566 71.58 -12.45 -27.28
N SER A 567 70.47 -11.77 -27.00
CA SER A 567 70.22 -11.28 -25.65
C SER A 567 68.73 -11.27 -25.34
N ASN A 568 68.38 -11.49 -24.08
CA ASN A 568 67.03 -11.29 -23.58
C ASN A 568 67.04 -10.49 -22.26
N VAL A 569 65.97 -9.76 -22.01
CA VAL A 569 65.80 -8.98 -20.77
C VAL A 569 64.71 -9.66 -19.92
N ILE A 570 65.07 -9.98 -18.68
CA ILE A 570 64.12 -10.46 -17.67
C ILE A 570 63.75 -9.29 -16.78
N TYR A 571 62.45 -9.00 -16.68
CA TYR A 571 61.90 -7.97 -15.81
C TYR A 571 61.46 -8.61 -14.49
N ASP A 572 61.98 -8.11 -13.37
CA ASP A 572 61.61 -8.60 -12.05
C ASP A 572 61.45 -7.45 -11.03
N LEU A 573 61.06 -7.80 -9.80
CA LEU A 573 61.01 -6.87 -8.67
C LEU A 573 62.03 -7.27 -7.60
N LYS A 574 62.71 -6.28 -7.03
CA LYS A 574 63.57 -6.47 -5.87
C LYS A 574 62.91 -5.86 -4.64
N PHE A 575 62.52 -6.73 -3.72
CA PHE A 575 61.99 -6.33 -2.41
C PHE A 575 63.12 -5.91 -1.48
N THR A 576 62.94 -4.79 -0.80
CA THR A 576 63.82 -4.27 0.25
C THR A 576 63.01 -3.96 1.49
N ARG A 577 63.67 -3.79 2.65
CA ARG A 577 62.99 -3.51 3.92
C ARG A 577 62.02 -2.31 3.88
N ARG A 578 62.28 -1.32 3.02
CA ARG A 578 61.51 -0.06 2.95
C ARG A 578 60.82 0.17 1.61
N GLY A 579 60.82 -0.80 0.70
CA GLY A 579 60.20 -0.59 -0.60
C GLY A 579 60.47 -1.68 -1.62
N ILE A 580 59.88 -1.48 -2.79
CA ILE A 580 59.95 -2.38 -3.93
C ILE A 580 60.52 -1.58 -5.08
N LYS A 581 61.55 -2.09 -5.73
CA LYS A 581 62.10 -1.47 -6.94
C LYS A 581 62.06 -2.42 -8.12
N ARG A 582 61.89 -1.85 -9.31
CA ARG A 582 62.08 -2.55 -10.59
C ARG A 582 63.52 -3.08 -10.68
N TRP A 583 63.66 -4.25 -11.29
CA TRP A 583 64.95 -4.89 -11.52
C TRP A 583 64.94 -5.64 -12.85
N ALA A 584 65.41 -5.00 -13.92
CA ALA A 584 65.57 -5.63 -15.23
C ALA A 584 67.02 -6.04 -15.47
N VAL A 585 67.21 -7.32 -15.82
CA VAL A 585 68.53 -7.89 -16.10
C VAL A 585 68.58 -8.35 -17.55
N ARG A 586 69.54 -7.83 -18.32
CA ARG A 586 69.84 -8.29 -19.69
C ARG A 586 70.86 -9.40 -19.65
N TYR A 587 70.51 -10.57 -20.18
CA TYR A 587 71.44 -11.66 -20.37
C TYR A 587 71.90 -11.65 -21.81
N HIS A 588 73.21 -11.54 -22.01
CA HIS A 588 73.86 -11.74 -23.30
C HIS A 588 74.36 -13.18 -23.35
N TYR A 589 73.92 -13.94 -24.36
CA TYR A 589 74.30 -15.34 -24.52
C TYR A 589 74.58 -15.64 -25.99
N ASN A 590 75.42 -16.63 -26.24
CA ASN A 590 75.77 -17.03 -27.60
C ASN A 590 74.93 -18.22 -28.05
N ASN A 591 74.37 -18.13 -29.25
CA ASN A 591 73.89 -19.30 -29.97
C ASN A 591 75.07 -19.89 -30.73
N PHE A 592 75.23 -21.20 -30.66
CA PHE A 592 76.33 -21.92 -31.25
C PHE A 592 75.88 -22.74 -32.46
N LYS A 593 76.79 -22.97 -33.42
CA LYS A 593 76.57 -23.88 -34.55
C LYS A 593 77.71 -24.88 -34.63
N CYS A 594 77.35 -26.14 -34.86
CA CYS A 594 78.34 -27.18 -35.08
C CYS A 594 78.91 -27.11 -36.50
N GLY A 595 80.23 -27.23 -36.63
CA GLY A 595 80.90 -27.23 -37.91
C GLY A 595 80.72 -28.46 -38.77
N ALA A 596 80.59 -29.61 -38.12
CA ALA A 596 80.43 -30.90 -38.78
C ALA A 596 78.97 -31.10 -39.25
N CYS A 597 78.00 -31.08 -38.33
CA CYS A 597 76.60 -31.40 -38.63
C CYS A 597 75.70 -30.18 -38.86
N LYS A 598 76.24 -28.96 -38.73
CA LYS A 598 75.52 -27.68 -38.89
C LYS A 598 74.35 -27.44 -37.93
N ALA A 599 74.16 -28.29 -36.91
CA ALA A 599 73.11 -28.11 -35.90
C ALA A 599 73.30 -26.80 -35.11
N GLN A 600 72.19 -26.11 -34.84
CA GLN A 600 72.14 -24.93 -33.98
C GLN A 600 71.88 -25.33 -32.53
N MET A 601 72.49 -24.61 -31.60
CA MET A 601 72.47 -24.90 -30.17
C MET A 601 72.30 -23.60 -29.40
N THR A 602 71.34 -23.56 -28.48
CA THR A 602 71.11 -22.44 -27.57
C THR A 602 71.16 -22.98 -26.13
N PRO A 603 72.34 -22.96 -25.49
CA PRO A 603 72.53 -23.54 -24.15
C PRO A 603 71.70 -22.84 -23.07
N TYR A 604 71.54 -21.53 -23.23
CA TYR A 604 70.67 -20.73 -22.38
C TYR A 604 69.20 -20.90 -22.80
N ALA A 605 68.47 -21.74 -22.09
CA ALA A 605 67.02 -21.80 -22.20
C ALA A 605 66.43 -20.51 -21.62
N ALA A 606 65.97 -19.60 -22.48
CA ALA A 606 65.35 -18.37 -22.02
C ALA A 606 64.17 -18.72 -21.09
N GLY A 607 64.31 -18.38 -19.80
CA GLY A 607 63.20 -18.41 -18.87
C GLY A 607 62.09 -17.45 -19.29
N SER A 608 61.05 -17.35 -18.49
CA SER A 608 60.01 -16.35 -18.76
C SER A 608 60.59 -14.92 -18.78
N LYS A 609 59.99 -14.06 -19.61
CA LYS A 609 60.26 -12.61 -19.65
C LYS A 609 60.11 -11.93 -18.27
N TYR A 610 59.36 -12.55 -17.35
CA TYR A 610 59.09 -12.02 -16.01
C TYR A 610 59.68 -12.95 -14.95
N GLY A 611 60.44 -12.38 -14.00
CA GLY A 611 61.01 -13.10 -12.87
C GLY A 611 59.98 -13.48 -11.80
N ASP A 612 60.40 -14.32 -10.86
CA ASP A 612 59.51 -14.94 -9.87
C ASP A 612 58.94 -13.93 -8.85
N ASN A 613 59.69 -12.90 -8.49
CA ASN A 613 59.23 -11.87 -7.54
C ASN A 613 58.11 -11.03 -8.14
N LEU A 614 58.24 -10.65 -9.41
CA LEU A 614 57.20 -9.94 -10.16
C LEU A 614 55.96 -10.81 -10.34
N ARG A 615 56.13 -12.10 -10.64
CA ARG A 615 55.01 -13.05 -10.74
C ARG A 615 54.26 -13.20 -9.41
N ALA A 616 54.98 -13.35 -8.31
CA ALA A 616 54.40 -13.40 -6.97
C ALA A 616 53.66 -12.10 -6.63
N TYR A 617 54.24 -10.95 -6.98
CA TYR A 617 53.59 -9.64 -6.79
C TYR A 617 52.32 -9.50 -7.63
N ILE A 618 52.31 -9.99 -8.88
CA ILE A 618 51.11 -10.05 -9.71
C ILE A 618 50.02 -10.91 -9.03
N ALA A 619 50.38 -12.08 -8.49
CA ALA A 619 49.41 -12.91 -7.77
C ALA A 619 48.86 -12.22 -6.51
N TYR A 620 49.71 -11.51 -5.76
CA TYR A 620 49.28 -10.68 -4.64
C TYR A 620 48.28 -9.60 -5.08
N LEU A 621 48.56 -8.89 -6.18
CA LEU A 621 47.65 -7.89 -6.72
C LEU A 621 46.31 -8.48 -7.21
N LEU A 622 46.34 -9.68 -7.78
CA LEU A 622 45.15 -10.40 -8.25
C LEU A 622 44.27 -10.89 -7.10
N ILE A 623 44.87 -11.54 -6.10
CA ILE A 623 44.14 -12.28 -5.07
C ILE A 623 43.84 -11.38 -3.87
N GLU A 624 44.88 -10.79 -3.28
CA GLU A 624 44.74 -9.99 -2.05
C GLU A 624 44.16 -8.61 -2.36
N MET A 625 44.74 -7.92 -3.36
CA MET A 625 44.28 -6.57 -3.73
C MET A 625 43.06 -6.58 -4.66
N ARG A 626 42.67 -7.74 -5.19
CA ARG A 626 41.49 -7.94 -6.05
C ARG A 626 41.44 -7.01 -7.27
N LEU A 627 42.60 -6.71 -7.86
CA LEU A 627 42.70 -5.85 -9.04
C LEU A 627 42.39 -6.62 -10.32
N SER A 628 41.74 -5.97 -11.29
CA SER A 628 41.53 -6.53 -12.62
C SER A 628 42.84 -6.63 -13.40
N HIS A 629 42.92 -7.53 -14.39
CA HIS A 629 44.13 -7.70 -15.21
C HIS A 629 44.62 -6.37 -15.81
N GLU A 630 43.70 -5.56 -16.35
CA GLU A 630 44.01 -4.23 -16.89
C GLU A 630 44.52 -3.25 -15.83
N LYS A 631 43.97 -3.28 -14.61
CA LYS A 631 44.45 -2.42 -13.53
C LYS A 631 45.84 -2.84 -13.04
N ILE A 632 46.15 -4.13 -13.08
CA ILE A 632 47.50 -4.62 -12.77
C ILE A 632 48.47 -4.18 -13.87
N SER A 633 48.09 -4.33 -15.14
CA SER A 633 48.86 -3.81 -16.27
C SER A 633 49.14 -2.30 -16.14
N ASP A 634 48.10 -1.51 -15.87
CA ASP A 634 48.22 -0.06 -15.64
C ASP A 634 49.11 0.24 -14.41
N HIS A 635 48.95 -0.50 -13.31
CA HIS A 635 49.75 -0.34 -12.09
C HIS A 635 51.23 -0.63 -12.32
N LEU A 636 51.56 -1.74 -12.98
CA LEU A 636 52.94 -2.13 -13.26
C LEU A 636 53.61 -1.16 -14.24
N ALA A 637 52.88 -0.67 -15.25
CA ALA A 637 53.36 0.35 -16.16
C ALA A 637 53.57 1.69 -15.45
N THR A 638 52.67 2.08 -14.55
CA THR A 638 52.73 3.40 -13.89
C THR A 638 53.79 3.45 -12.79
N VAL A 639 53.85 2.42 -11.95
CA VAL A 639 54.70 2.42 -10.75
C VAL A 639 56.10 1.89 -11.05
N PHE A 640 56.21 0.91 -11.94
CA PHE A 640 57.46 0.23 -12.23
C PHE A 640 57.89 0.36 -13.68
N ASP A 641 57.20 1.11 -14.55
CA ASP A 641 57.53 1.20 -15.97
C ASP A 641 57.70 -0.18 -16.65
N ILE A 642 56.93 -1.18 -16.20
CA ILE A 642 56.90 -2.53 -16.78
C ILE A 642 55.62 -2.68 -17.60
N PRO A 643 55.66 -2.55 -18.93
CA PRO A 643 54.49 -2.75 -19.78
C PRO A 643 54.18 -4.24 -19.90
N ILE A 644 53.11 -4.68 -19.23
CA ILE A 644 52.57 -6.04 -19.32
C ILE A 644 51.16 -5.97 -19.91
N LEU A 645 50.91 -6.71 -20.99
CA LEU A 645 49.56 -6.88 -21.54
C LEU A 645 48.69 -7.68 -20.57
N GLY A 646 47.39 -7.36 -20.45
CA GLY A 646 46.46 -8.09 -19.58
C GLY A 646 46.40 -9.61 -19.87
N THR A 647 46.65 -10.02 -21.12
CA THR A 647 46.77 -11.43 -21.51
C THR A 647 47.94 -12.14 -20.84
N MET A 648 49.07 -11.45 -20.66
CA MET A 648 50.24 -12.01 -19.98
C MET A 648 50.03 -12.16 -18.48
N VAL A 649 49.23 -11.28 -17.86
CA VAL A 649 48.80 -11.43 -16.46
C VAL A 649 48.02 -12.74 -16.30
N ASN A 650 47.16 -13.08 -17.26
CA ASN A 650 46.44 -14.35 -17.26
C ASN A 650 47.38 -15.57 -17.43
N THR A 651 48.39 -15.48 -18.29
CA THR A 651 49.41 -16.55 -18.44
C THR A 651 50.18 -16.76 -17.13
N VAL A 652 50.58 -15.69 -16.45
CA VAL A 652 51.24 -15.77 -15.14
C VAL A 652 50.33 -16.42 -14.11
N LYS A 653 49.04 -16.03 -14.07
CA LYS A 653 48.03 -16.65 -13.19
C LYS A 653 47.94 -18.16 -13.43
N GLN A 654 47.87 -18.62 -14.68
CA GLN A 654 47.82 -20.05 -15.02
C GLN A 654 49.07 -20.80 -14.55
N GLN A 655 50.26 -20.24 -14.77
CA GLN A 655 51.53 -20.86 -14.34
C GLN A 655 51.62 -20.96 -12.82
N ILE A 656 51.17 -19.92 -12.10
CA ILE A 656 51.11 -19.92 -10.64
C ILE A 656 50.10 -20.96 -10.14
N ALA A 657 48.93 -21.06 -10.74
CA ALA A 657 47.95 -22.09 -10.39
C ALA A 657 48.51 -23.50 -10.56
N GLN A 658 49.17 -23.79 -11.69
CA GLN A 658 49.85 -25.07 -11.92
C GLN A 658 50.93 -25.37 -10.88
N LYS A 659 51.71 -24.35 -10.48
CA LYS A 659 52.75 -24.49 -9.45
C LYS A 659 52.17 -24.86 -8.08
N TYR A 660 51.01 -24.31 -7.72
CA TYR A 660 50.38 -24.54 -6.41
C TYR A 660 49.37 -25.70 -6.38
N GLU A 661 49.11 -26.35 -7.52
CA GLU A 661 48.19 -27.50 -7.63
C GLU A 661 48.47 -28.61 -6.59
N PRO A 662 49.73 -29.03 -6.32
CA PRO A 662 49.98 -30.06 -5.31
C PRO A 662 49.59 -29.62 -3.89
N ALA A 663 49.84 -28.35 -3.54
CA ALA A 663 49.48 -27.79 -2.24
C ALA A 663 47.95 -27.67 -2.09
N TYR A 664 47.26 -27.26 -3.15
CA TYR A 664 45.80 -27.22 -3.18
C TYR A 664 45.18 -28.61 -2.92
N ARG A 665 45.69 -29.65 -3.59
CA ARG A 665 45.22 -31.03 -3.38
C ARG A 665 45.48 -31.53 -1.96
N ALA A 666 46.64 -31.20 -1.39
CA ALA A 666 46.96 -31.56 -0.01
C ALA A 666 46.00 -30.90 0.99
N ILE A 667 45.67 -29.62 0.79
CA ILE A 667 44.67 -28.91 1.63
C ILE A 667 43.29 -29.57 1.51
N LEU A 668 42.86 -29.91 0.30
CA LEU A 668 41.56 -30.55 0.09
C LEU A 668 41.49 -31.92 0.78
N ALA A 669 42.55 -32.73 0.67
CA ALA A 669 42.64 -34.03 1.35
C ALA A 669 42.66 -33.89 2.88
N GLN A 670 43.33 -32.86 3.41
CA GLN A 670 43.31 -32.55 4.84
C GLN A 670 41.90 -32.18 5.32
N ILE A 671 41.14 -31.41 4.53
CA ILE A 671 39.75 -31.07 4.85
C ILE A 671 38.87 -32.32 4.82
N ALA A 672 39.01 -33.17 3.81
CA ALA A 672 38.22 -34.39 3.63
C ALA A 672 38.52 -35.49 4.67
N SER A 673 39.63 -35.39 5.42
CA SER A 673 39.98 -36.29 6.53
C SER A 673 39.77 -35.66 7.92
N GLY A 674 39.27 -34.42 7.96
CA GLY A 674 39.02 -33.71 9.21
C GLY A 674 37.75 -34.19 9.93
N PRO A 675 37.56 -33.79 11.20
CA PRO A 675 36.38 -34.20 11.97
C PRO A 675 35.10 -33.41 11.60
N VAL A 676 35.25 -32.21 11.06
CA VAL A 676 34.15 -31.31 10.70
C VAL A 676 34.49 -30.57 9.41
N VAL A 677 33.52 -30.51 8.49
CA VAL A 677 33.61 -29.73 7.24
C VAL A 677 32.40 -28.82 7.13
N HIS A 678 32.64 -27.53 6.98
CA HIS A 678 31.64 -26.57 6.55
C HIS A 678 31.61 -26.52 5.03
N ALA A 679 30.44 -26.69 4.44
CA ALA A 679 30.24 -26.61 3.00
C ALA A 679 29.19 -25.57 2.62
N ASP A 680 29.49 -24.81 1.56
CA ASP A 680 28.60 -23.82 0.97
C ASP A 680 28.92 -23.68 -0.53
N GLU A 681 27.96 -23.21 -1.31
CA GLU A 681 28.12 -23.02 -2.75
C GLU A 681 27.60 -21.67 -3.22
N THR A 682 28.42 -21.00 -4.02
CA THR A 682 28.06 -19.70 -4.59
C THR A 682 28.03 -19.78 -6.10
N LYS A 683 26.90 -19.36 -6.69
CA LYS A 683 26.75 -19.24 -8.13
C LYS A 683 27.59 -18.08 -8.68
N GLY A 684 28.48 -18.37 -9.62
CA GLY A 684 29.23 -17.41 -10.41
C GLY A 684 28.74 -17.37 -11.86
N VAL A 685 28.89 -16.22 -12.52
CA VAL A 685 28.64 -16.09 -13.97
C VAL A 685 29.99 -16.06 -14.69
N VAL A 686 30.24 -17.07 -15.53
CA VAL A 686 31.40 -17.14 -16.42
C VAL A 686 30.88 -17.20 -17.85
N TYR A 687 31.69 -16.84 -18.84
CA TYR A 687 31.29 -16.88 -20.25
C TYR A 687 30.83 -18.31 -20.63
N GLY A 688 29.56 -18.46 -21.02
CA GLY A 688 28.96 -19.75 -21.38
C GLY A 688 27.90 -20.30 -20.41
N GLY A 689 27.71 -19.72 -19.22
CA GLY A 689 26.63 -20.16 -18.31
C GLY A 689 26.81 -19.80 -16.84
N GLY A 690 25.91 -20.30 -16.01
CA GLY A 690 26.03 -20.23 -14.56
C GLY A 690 26.88 -21.38 -14.04
N HIS A 691 27.97 -21.06 -13.35
CA HIS A 691 28.88 -22.03 -12.72
C HIS A 691 28.80 -21.90 -11.20
N TYR A 692 29.37 -22.85 -10.47
CA TYR A 692 29.38 -22.86 -9.01
C TYR A 692 30.80 -22.93 -8.48
N VAL A 693 31.06 -22.22 -7.40
CA VAL A 693 32.25 -22.41 -6.58
C VAL A 693 31.79 -22.96 -5.24
N TRP A 694 32.19 -24.19 -4.97
CA TRP A 694 31.98 -24.87 -3.71
C TRP A 694 33.10 -24.48 -2.75
N ILE A 695 32.74 -24.23 -1.51
CA ILE A 695 33.65 -23.90 -0.42
C ILE A 695 33.61 -25.06 0.53
N PHE A 696 34.78 -25.65 0.81
CA PHE A 696 34.94 -26.63 1.89
C PHE A 696 35.89 -26.04 2.90
N ALA A 697 35.47 -25.94 4.16
CA ALA A 697 36.27 -25.34 5.21
C ALA A 697 36.30 -26.20 6.47
N SER A 698 37.48 -26.34 7.06
CA SER A 698 37.68 -26.78 8.44
C SER A 698 38.04 -25.58 9.31
N PHE A 699 38.36 -25.80 10.59
CA PHE A 699 38.80 -24.73 11.48
C PHE A 699 40.14 -24.08 11.07
N SER A 700 40.97 -24.76 10.28
CA SER A 700 42.32 -24.32 9.93
C SER A 700 42.55 -24.12 8.44
N SER A 701 41.63 -24.57 7.58
CA SER A 701 41.89 -24.70 6.15
C SER A 701 40.62 -24.50 5.33
N VAL A 702 40.76 -23.90 4.14
CA VAL A 702 39.67 -23.70 3.18
C VAL A 702 40.11 -24.09 1.78
N ALA A 703 39.22 -24.75 1.04
CA ALA A 703 39.39 -25.08 -0.36
C ALA A 703 38.20 -24.57 -1.17
N TYR A 704 38.49 -24.01 -2.34
CA TYR A 704 37.50 -23.55 -3.30
C TYR A 704 37.52 -24.47 -4.52
N VAL A 705 36.41 -25.18 -4.75
CA VAL A 705 36.27 -26.15 -5.83
C VAL A 705 35.31 -25.60 -6.89
N TYR A 706 35.83 -25.38 -8.09
CA TYR A 706 35.02 -24.96 -9.23
C TYR A 706 34.23 -26.14 -9.80
N SER A 707 32.95 -25.92 -10.10
CA SER A 707 32.11 -26.87 -10.84
C SER A 707 31.26 -26.18 -11.92
N PRO A 708 31.09 -26.79 -13.11
CA PRO A 708 30.13 -26.33 -14.10
C PRO A 708 28.67 -26.40 -13.65
N THR A 709 28.32 -27.33 -12.77
CA THR A 709 26.95 -27.56 -12.31
C THR A 709 26.87 -27.52 -10.78
N ARG A 710 25.66 -27.43 -10.24
CA ARG A 710 25.42 -27.54 -8.79
C ARG A 710 25.31 -29.02 -8.36
N ASP A 711 25.66 -29.96 -9.22
CA ASP A 711 25.37 -31.37 -8.98
C ASP A 711 26.21 -31.95 -7.85
N ALA A 712 25.61 -32.88 -7.12
CA ALA A 712 26.21 -33.55 -5.98
C ALA A 712 27.44 -34.42 -6.33
N SER A 713 27.70 -34.66 -7.62
CA SER A 713 28.93 -35.32 -8.09
C SER A 713 30.20 -34.60 -7.62
N THR A 714 30.16 -33.26 -7.50
CA THR A 714 31.29 -32.47 -6.98
C THR A 714 31.55 -32.77 -5.51
N LEU A 715 30.49 -32.94 -4.71
CA LEU A 715 30.57 -33.29 -3.29
C LEU A 715 31.19 -34.67 -3.11
N ASN A 716 30.68 -35.67 -3.85
CA ASN A 716 31.17 -37.04 -3.77
C ASN A 716 32.65 -37.17 -4.16
N GLY A 717 33.12 -36.33 -5.09
CA GLY A 717 34.54 -36.28 -5.46
C GLY A 717 35.41 -35.55 -4.43
N ALA A 718 34.95 -34.42 -3.91
CA ALA A 718 35.71 -33.59 -2.97
C ALA A 718 35.77 -34.15 -1.55
N LEU A 719 34.71 -34.83 -1.11
CA LEU A 719 34.56 -35.41 0.24
C LEU A 719 34.54 -36.95 0.21
N ALA A 720 35.20 -37.55 -0.79
CA ALA A 720 35.31 -39.01 -0.89
C ALA A 720 35.95 -39.59 0.38
N GLY A 721 35.23 -40.49 1.06
CA GLY A 721 35.71 -41.14 2.29
C GLY A 721 35.61 -40.30 3.56
N PHE A 722 34.92 -39.15 3.54
CA PHE A 722 34.69 -38.33 4.73
C PHE A 722 33.68 -39.01 5.68
N ASP A 723 34.07 -39.18 6.95
CA ASP A 723 33.27 -39.83 8.00
C ASP A 723 32.93 -38.89 9.19
N GLY A 724 33.32 -37.61 9.09
CA GLY A 724 33.07 -36.58 10.09
C GLY A 724 31.66 -35.98 10.04
N VAL A 725 31.53 -34.74 10.54
CA VAL A 725 30.28 -33.96 10.52
C VAL A 725 30.31 -32.91 9.42
N LEU A 726 29.36 -32.99 8.48
CA LEU A 726 29.16 -32.00 7.43
C LEU A 726 28.18 -30.92 7.90
N VAL A 727 28.63 -29.67 7.92
CA VAL A 727 27.83 -28.49 8.24
C VAL A 727 27.47 -27.78 6.94
N SER A 728 26.21 -27.82 6.52
CA SER A 728 25.76 -27.27 5.24
C SER A 728 24.44 -26.53 5.37
N ASP A 729 24.01 -25.83 4.32
CA ASP A 729 22.63 -25.33 4.22
C ASP A 729 21.63 -26.48 3.94
N PHE A 730 20.39 -26.09 3.59
CA PHE A 730 19.30 -27.01 3.28
C PHE A 730 19.27 -27.47 1.81
N TYR A 731 20.35 -27.29 1.05
CA TYR A 731 20.42 -27.85 -0.29
C TYR A 731 20.44 -29.38 -0.25
N SER A 732 19.51 -30.01 -0.96
CA SER A 732 19.35 -31.47 -0.97
C SER A 732 20.56 -32.21 -1.55
N GLY A 733 21.41 -31.54 -2.33
CA GLY A 733 22.64 -32.15 -2.85
C GLY A 733 23.58 -32.64 -1.74
N TYR A 734 23.57 -32.01 -0.57
CA TYR A 734 24.38 -32.46 0.57
C TYR A 734 23.95 -33.80 1.14
N GLU A 735 22.69 -34.22 0.95
CA GLU A 735 22.18 -35.51 1.41
C GLU A 735 22.82 -36.70 0.67
N SER A 736 23.53 -36.46 -0.44
CA SER A 736 24.24 -37.50 -1.17
C SER A 736 25.50 -38.01 -0.45
N VAL A 737 26.02 -37.26 0.53
CA VAL A 737 27.25 -37.62 1.25
C VAL A 737 26.88 -38.44 2.49
N PRO A 738 27.29 -39.72 2.57
CA PRO A 738 26.89 -40.63 3.65
C PRO A 738 27.69 -40.37 4.94
N CYS A 739 27.44 -39.22 5.57
CA CYS A 739 28.10 -38.77 6.80
C CYS A 739 27.08 -38.15 7.77
N ARG A 740 27.52 -37.83 8.99
CA ARG A 740 26.68 -37.10 9.95
C ARG A 740 26.52 -35.66 9.47
N GLN A 741 25.31 -35.11 9.53
CA GLN A 741 25.03 -33.76 9.06
C GLN A 741 24.49 -32.85 10.15
N GLN A 742 24.95 -31.60 10.14
CA GLN A 742 24.39 -30.49 10.92
C GLN A 742 23.94 -29.41 9.95
N LYS A 743 22.66 -29.04 9.97
CA LYS A 743 22.18 -27.91 9.15
C LYS A 743 22.65 -26.58 9.73
N CYS A 744 23.07 -25.67 8.86
CA CYS A 744 23.60 -24.38 9.23
C CYS A 744 22.48 -23.50 9.79
N LEU A 745 22.52 -23.25 11.09
CA LEU A 745 21.49 -22.49 11.80
C LEU A 745 21.40 -21.04 11.30
N ILE A 746 22.48 -20.49 10.74
CA ILE A 746 22.46 -19.15 10.13
C ILE A 746 21.69 -19.13 8.82
N HIS A 747 21.78 -20.18 8.01
CA HIS A 747 20.96 -20.30 6.80
C HIS A 747 19.48 -20.46 7.17
N LEU A 748 19.17 -21.29 8.19
CA LEU A 748 17.81 -21.40 8.71
C LEU A 748 17.23 -20.03 9.14
N MET A 749 18.00 -19.25 9.90
CA MET A 749 17.58 -17.91 10.32
C MET A 749 17.37 -16.97 9.13
N ARG A 750 18.24 -17.02 8.10
CA ARG A 750 18.08 -16.21 6.89
C ARG A 750 16.83 -16.60 6.11
N ASP A 751 16.57 -17.89 5.94
CA ASP A 751 15.42 -18.40 5.18
C ASP A 751 14.10 -18.01 5.85
N ILE A 752 14.00 -18.19 7.19
CA ILE A 752 12.84 -17.74 7.98
C ILE A 752 12.63 -16.22 7.79
N ASN A 753 13.70 -15.43 7.90
CA ASN A 753 13.62 -13.99 7.73
C ASN A 753 13.20 -13.58 6.31
N GLU A 754 13.71 -14.24 5.28
CA GLU A 754 13.35 -13.98 3.89
C GLU A 754 11.89 -14.32 3.61
N ASP A 755 11.40 -15.45 4.11
CA ASP A 755 10.02 -15.87 3.89
C ASP A 755 9.04 -14.94 4.61
N LEU A 756 9.35 -14.52 5.83
CA LEU A 756 8.58 -13.48 6.53
C LEU A 756 8.56 -12.16 5.74
N LEU A 757 9.68 -11.78 5.11
CA LEU A 757 9.75 -10.57 4.27
C LEU A 757 8.96 -10.69 2.97
N LYS A 758 9.00 -11.86 2.31
CA LYS A 758 8.24 -12.14 1.08
C LYS A 758 6.73 -12.13 1.33
N GLN A 759 6.29 -12.57 2.51
CA GLN A 759 4.87 -12.56 2.92
C GLN A 759 4.37 -11.19 3.41
N GLY A 760 5.15 -10.11 3.25
CA GLY A 760 4.70 -8.75 3.51
C GLY A 760 4.81 -8.29 4.96
N MET A 761 5.26 -9.16 5.88
CA MET A 761 5.65 -8.73 7.21
C MET A 761 6.88 -7.83 7.10
N SER A 762 6.75 -6.59 7.57
CA SER A 762 7.87 -5.67 7.54
C SER A 762 9.01 -6.19 8.42
N ARG A 763 10.25 -5.88 8.05
CA ARG A 763 11.49 -6.11 8.82
C ARG A 763 11.45 -5.68 10.30
N VAL A 764 10.40 -4.96 10.73
CA VAL A 764 10.17 -4.52 12.11
C VAL A 764 9.53 -5.62 12.97
N LEU A 765 8.81 -6.58 12.38
CA LEU A 765 8.28 -7.74 13.11
C LEU A 765 9.36 -8.82 13.37
N LEU A 766 10.53 -8.72 12.72
CA LEU A 766 11.70 -9.54 13.04
C LEU A 766 12.43 -9.10 14.31
N ASN A 767 12.01 -7.97 14.90
CA ASN A 767 12.49 -7.47 16.19
C ASN A 767 11.43 -7.67 17.31
N PHE A 768 10.44 -8.54 17.09
CA PHE A 768 9.60 -9.06 18.16
C PHE A 768 10.02 -10.47 18.48
#